data_AF-A0A9P7JWV7-F1
#
_entry.id   AF-A0A9P7JWV7-F1
#
_cell.length_a   1.000
_cell.length_b   1.000
_cell.length_c   1.000
_cell.angle_alpha   90.00
_cell.angle_beta   90.00
_cell.angle_gamma   90.00
#
_symmetry.space_group_name_H-M   'P 1'
#
loop_
_entity.id
_entity.type
_entity.pdbx_description
1 polymer ?
#
loop_
_entity_poly.entity_id
_entity_poly.type
_entity_poly.pdbx_seq_one_letter_code
_entity_poly.pdbx_strand_id
1 'polypeptide(L)'
;MVTSGARHYILRLLSRCALLLHTVKCIDHTPYRPYLNIQFSAAYDVYLEILHRVKQRLSAALNHDTLDWHMLNSCPACFYKLEDEPALEFDWLVSIDSNNSLKRWDSTIYGSNQRIDSRKAQSDYWLDPCDVDLFKDEVKTRERDTNDDNWEDEMIAAEGTIPAFNCVNRWRNAGPETRKKMFAVFDESRIFIAACCHRFVVLACDMIRSGELAKYPLAIIEKLLAIYGKNGGCAYDIRCAFSKTLTNSSLGMRARELNLRLMVGAFHGHAHNRKCQLDWHPMYIPGTGHTEGEGCEHVFSSSNELARSTRHASPFHRRQTIKEHFSFWDADKYATLSNFIWNHYREALNSIQTLTVELATIKAELCLTDEDLSQFLKDECDYLDGLKLPPVRDQLCIRYVEVLDELAQQRSLEEINHALSQAWIRVDSSYAKLQHAEGLVAHVEIQLAVDQWWEIGGPEYQHFKEEASLGKYRTALDELERLVVMRLFELSKLSLSGTGYKLHQQIGKALQCRSDAIRNAINCYNTQAAALNPPRPKISWKDIADYGFLGEFDLLRYSRNDIRSSDWSKPGHREATTKFFKLCRACEEITRLNVEVCRLHTSIHDEELHMFTVIQELLISDPHLGHKLQCQHHPRAAINTVHHYRLNRIESLTSFSGVRGVGQPKNLAHISPIIDTEDTDVDAIDREEQDTLTEDMADFLQSIIN
;
A
#
# COMPACT_ATOMS: atom_id res chain seq x y z
N MET A 1 -15.88 5.40 -29.51
CA MET A 1 -14.92 6.19 -28.71
C MET A 1 -15.34 7.64 -28.44
N VAL A 2 -16.12 8.31 -29.31
CA VAL A 2 -16.56 9.72 -29.13
C VAL A 2 -17.59 9.91 -27.98
N THR A 3 -18.29 8.86 -27.55
CA THR A 3 -19.29 8.91 -26.46
C THR A 3 -18.71 8.79 -25.04
N SER A 4 -17.53 8.18 -24.87
CA SER A 4 -16.79 8.14 -23.59
C SER A 4 -16.20 9.52 -23.24
N GLY A 5 -15.64 10.21 -24.26
CA GLY A 5 -15.20 11.60 -24.14
C GLY A 5 -16.33 12.55 -23.74
N ALA A 6 -17.56 12.32 -24.24
CA ALA A 6 -18.72 13.13 -23.87
C ALA A 6 -19.14 12.95 -22.39
N ARG A 7 -18.99 11.75 -21.80
CA ARG A 7 -19.25 11.56 -20.36
C ARG A 7 -18.15 12.15 -19.47
N HIS A 8 -16.88 12.04 -19.87
CA HIS A 8 -15.78 12.73 -19.19
C HIS A 8 -15.95 14.25 -19.29
N TYR A 9 -16.43 14.75 -20.43
CA TYR A 9 -16.74 16.17 -20.65
C TYR A 9 -17.98 16.60 -19.85
N ILE A 10 -19.04 15.80 -19.77
CA ILE A 10 -20.26 16.09 -19.01
C ILE A 10 -20.00 16.03 -17.49
N LEU A 11 -19.26 15.04 -16.97
CA LEU A 11 -18.83 15.02 -15.56
C LEU A 11 -17.81 16.13 -15.24
N ARG A 12 -16.92 16.49 -16.18
CA ARG A 12 -16.06 17.68 -16.06
C ARG A 12 -16.84 19.00 -16.10
N LEU A 13 -17.93 19.07 -16.86
CA LEU A 13 -18.84 20.22 -16.94
C LEU A 13 -19.74 20.30 -15.68
N LEU A 14 -20.19 19.17 -15.13
CA LEU A 14 -21.10 19.08 -13.98
C LEU A 14 -20.38 19.17 -12.63
N SER A 15 -19.16 18.65 -12.47
CA SER A 15 -18.34 18.97 -11.28
C SER A 15 -18.01 20.48 -11.19
N ARG A 16 -18.20 21.20 -12.30
CA ARG A 16 -18.07 22.64 -12.43
C ARG A 16 -19.43 23.35 -12.40
N CYS A 17 -20.51 22.85 -11.80
CA CYS A 17 -21.84 23.50 -11.84
C CYS A 17 -21.86 25.02 -11.49
N ALA A 18 -21.05 25.46 -10.53
CA ALA A 18 -20.90 26.89 -10.25
C ALA A 18 -20.11 27.62 -11.36
N LEU A 19 -19.08 26.98 -11.90
CA LEU A 19 -18.29 27.50 -13.02
C LEU A 19 -19.08 27.49 -14.33
N LEU A 20 -19.90 26.47 -14.64
CA LEU A 20 -20.64 26.36 -15.89
C LEU A 20 -21.67 27.49 -16.01
N LEU A 21 -22.44 27.74 -14.95
CA LEU A 21 -23.32 28.90 -14.84
C LEU A 21 -22.53 30.22 -14.88
N HIS A 22 -21.31 30.27 -14.37
CA HIS A 22 -20.45 31.45 -14.46
C HIS A 22 -19.81 31.61 -15.84
N THR A 23 -19.52 30.52 -16.56
CA THR A 23 -18.84 30.50 -17.87
C THR A 23 -19.84 30.80 -18.98
N VAL A 24 -21.02 30.16 -18.94
CA VAL A 24 -22.15 30.46 -19.83
C VAL A 24 -22.58 31.92 -19.66
N LYS A 25 -22.60 32.45 -18.43
CA LYS A 25 -22.95 33.86 -18.18
C LYS A 25 -21.83 34.87 -18.46
N CYS A 26 -20.56 34.47 -18.33
CA CYS A 26 -19.43 35.28 -18.79
C CYS A 26 -19.41 35.38 -20.33
N ILE A 27 -19.87 34.34 -21.03
CA ILE A 27 -20.08 34.34 -22.48
C ILE A 27 -21.28 35.22 -22.86
N ASP A 28 -22.35 35.21 -22.06
CA ASP A 28 -23.60 35.97 -22.32
C ASP A 28 -23.70 37.35 -21.62
N HIS A 29 -22.63 37.87 -21.02
CA HIS A 29 -22.59 39.14 -20.26
C HIS A 29 -23.72 39.32 -19.22
N THR A 30 -24.25 38.24 -18.63
CA THR A 30 -25.37 38.30 -17.68
C THR A 30 -24.89 38.22 -16.23
N PRO A 31 -25.42 39.06 -15.30
CA PRO A 31 -24.98 39.05 -13.91
C PRO A 31 -25.33 37.72 -13.20
N TYR A 32 -24.47 37.30 -12.27
CA TYR A 32 -24.70 36.12 -11.44
C TYR A 32 -26.02 36.29 -10.66
N ARG A 33 -26.90 35.29 -10.79
CA ARG A 33 -28.21 35.25 -10.13
C ARG A 33 -28.24 34.01 -9.22
N PRO A 34 -28.15 34.16 -7.89
CA PRO A 34 -28.03 33.03 -6.96
C PRO A 34 -29.14 31.98 -7.10
N TYR A 35 -30.37 32.40 -7.42
CA TYR A 35 -31.50 31.47 -7.56
C TYR A 35 -31.33 30.46 -8.71
N LEU A 36 -30.61 30.81 -9.78
CA LEU A 36 -30.36 29.89 -10.90
C LEU A 36 -29.43 28.74 -10.53
N ASN A 37 -28.48 28.99 -9.62
CA ASN A 37 -27.63 27.92 -9.08
C ASN A 37 -28.44 26.93 -8.24
N ILE A 38 -29.37 27.44 -7.43
CA ILE A 38 -30.28 26.62 -6.61
C ILE A 38 -31.20 25.79 -7.51
N GLN A 39 -31.84 26.40 -8.51
CA GLN A 39 -32.72 25.70 -9.44
C GLN A 39 -31.98 24.62 -10.24
N PHE A 40 -30.78 24.93 -10.73
CA PHE A 40 -29.96 23.95 -11.45
C PHE A 40 -29.55 22.79 -10.54
N SER A 41 -29.06 23.08 -9.33
CA SER A 41 -28.65 22.03 -8.38
C SER A 41 -29.83 21.13 -8.01
N ALA A 42 -31.01 21.71 -7.75
CA ALA A 42 -32.22 20.94 -7.47
C ALA A 42 -32.66 20.08 -8.67
N ALA A 43 -32.61 20.62 -9.89
CA ALA A 43 -32.92 19.86 -11.11
C ALA A 43 -31.91 18.72 -11.33
N TYR A 44 -30.63 18.96 -11.05
CA TYR A 44 -29.58 17.95 -11.15
C TYR A 44 -29.75 16.84 -10.11
N ASP A 45 -30.08 17.18 -8.87
CA ASP A 45 -30.39 16.20 -7.82
C ASP A 45 -31.57 15.31 -8.20
N VAL A 46 -32.64 15.91 -8.72
CA VAL A 46 -33.82 15.16 -9.20
C VAL A 46 -33.45 14.26 -10.38
N TYR A 47 -32.63 14.75 -11.32
CA TYR A 47 -32.14 13.96 -12.43
C TYR A 47 -31.34 12.73 -11.96
N LEU A 48 -30.39 12.92 -11.04
CA LEU A 48 -29.60 11.82 -10.49
C LEU A 48 -30.44 10.84 -9.68
N GLU A 49 -31.43 11.32 -8.92
CA GLU A 49 -32.38 10.46 -8.21
C GLU A 49 -33.21 9.61 -9.19
N ILE A 50 -33.67 10.18 -10.31
CA ILE A 50 -34.37 9.42 -11.36
C ILE A 50 -33.45 8.34 -11.94
N LEU A 51 -32.21 8.70 -12.29
CA LEU A 51 -31.23 7.72 -12.81
C LEU A 51 -30.96 6.61 -11.80
N HIS A 52 -30.84 6.95 -10.53
CA HIS A 52 -30.63 5.99 -9.44
C HIS A 52 -31.81 5.03 -9.29
N ARG A 53 -33.05 5.52 -9.27
CA ARG A 53 -34.25 4.66 -9.22
C ARG A 53 -34.37 3.76 -10.44
N VAL A 54 -34.06 4.27 -11.63
CA VAL A 54 -34.00 3.44 -12.83
C VAL A 54 -32.93 2.35 -12.68
N LYS A 55 -31.73 2.71 -12.20
CA LYS A 55 -30.65 1.74 -11.93
C LYS A 55 -31.11 0.68 -10.92
N GLN A 56 -31.78 1.05 -9.84
CA GLN A 56 -32.30 0.10 -8.85
C GLN A 56 -33.29 -0.89 -9.47
N ARG A 57 -34.23 -0.42 -10.30
CA ARG A 57 -35.18 -1.29 -11.00
C ARG A 57 -34.48 -2.25 -11.96
N LEU A 58 -33.46 -1.77 -12.67
CA LEU A 58 -32.64 -2.62 -13.55
C LEU A 58 -31.79 -3.61 -12.76
N SER A 59 -31.19 -3.18 -11.66
CA SER A 59 -30.44 -4.05 -10.76
C SER A 59 -31.33 -5.17 -10.22
N ALA A 60 -32.54 -4.85 -9.74
CA ALA A 60 -33.50 -5.86 -9.29
C ALA A 60 -33.88 -6.84 -10.42
N ALA A 61 -34.13 -6.35 -11.64
CA ALA A 61 -34.43 -7.20 -12.79
C ALA A 61 -33.26 -8.12 -13.20
N LEU A 62 -32.02 -7.66 -12.98
CA LEU A 62 -30.81 -8.43 -13.26
C LEU A 62 -30.36 -9.31 -12.07
N ASN A 63 -31.03 -9.23 -10.92
CA ASN A 63 -30.59 -9.80 -9.64
C ASN A 63 -29.22 -9.25 -9.16
N HIS A 64 -28.95 -7.99 -9.46
CA HIS A 64 -27.73 -7.25 -9.08
C HIS A 64 -27.91 -6.37 -7.83
N ASP A 65 -28.95 -6.61 -7.03
CA ASP A 65 -29.30 -5.87 -5.81
C ASP A 65 -29.02 -6.67 -4.51
N THR A 66 -28.31 -7.79 -4.62
CA THR A 66 -27.91 -8.61 -3.47
C THR A 66 -26.86 -7.88 -2.61
N LEU A 67 -26.75 -8.29 -1.34
CA LEU A 67 -25.73 -7.77 -0.44
C LEU A 67 -24.34 -8.00 -1.03
N ASP A 68 -23.47 -6.97 -0.96
CA ASP A 68 -22.08 -7.01 -1.42
C ASP A 68 -21.89 -7.33 -2.92
N TRP A 69 -22.95 -7.22 -3.74
CA TRP A 69 -22.91 -7.52 -5.18
C TRP A 69 -21.77 -6.76 -5.90
N HIS A 70 -21.57 -5.48 -5.57
CA HIS A 70 -20.50 -4.67 -6.16
C HIS A 70 -19.12 -5.27 -5.91
N MET A 71 -18.81 -5.67 -4.67
CA MET A 71 -17.50 -6.26 -4.36
C MET A 71 -17.30 -7.60 -5.07
N LEU A 72 -18.35 -8.42 -5.16
CA LEU A 72 -18.27 -9.73 -5.80
C LEU A 72 -18.19 -9.65 -7.33
N ASN A 73 -18.66 -8.57 -7.97
CA ASN A 73 -18.81 -8.49 -9.43
C ASN A 73 -18.13 -7.28 -10.09
N SER A 74 -17.40 -6.46 -9.34
CA SER A 74 -16.80 -5.22 -9.87
C SER A 74 -15.67 -5.47 -10.87
N CYS A 75 -14.81 -6.47 -10.63
CA CYS A 75 -13.75 -6.86 -11.55
C CYS A 75 -13.90 -8.33 -11.96
N PRO A 76 -14.31 -8.62 -13.22
CA PRO A 76 -14.51 -10.00 -13.67
C PRO A 76 -13.20 -10.80 -13.68
N ALA A 77 -12.07 -10.18 -14.01
CA ALA A 77 -10.77 -10.84 -13.97
C ALA A 77 -10.36 -11.29 -12.54
N CYS A 78 -10.73 -10.53 -11.51
CA CYS A 78 -10.41 -10.88 -10.13
C CYS A 78 -11.39 -11.89 -9.51
N PHE A 79 -12.70 -11.68 -9.73
CA PHE A 79 -13.73 -12.26 -8.86
C PHE A 79 -14.66 -13.26 -9.55
N TYR A 80 -14.64 -13.35 -10.88
CA TYR A 80 -15.44 -14.32 -11.64
C TYR A 80 -14.77 -15.71 -11.69
N LYS A 81 -14.63 -16.36 -10.52
CA LYS A 81 -13.88 -17.61 -10.39
C LYS A 81 -14.54 -18.79 -11.12
N LEU A 82 -13.73 -19.64 -11.72
CA LEU A 82 -14.16 -20.84 -12.46
C LEU A 82 -13.87 -22.14 -11.67
N GLU A 83 -14.57 -23.23 -11.97
CA GLU A 83 -14.43 -24.51 -11.25
C GLU A 83 -13.03 -25.12 -11.39
N ASP A 84 -12.53 -25.22 -12.63
CA ASP A 84 -11.28 -25.89 -12.99
C ASP A 84 -10.10 -24.93 -13.20
N GLU A 85 -10.17 -23.70 -12.66
CA GLU A 85 -9.06 -22.75 -12.80
C GLU A 85 -7.84 -23.18 -11.97
N PRO A 86 -6.60 -23.03 -12.51
CA PRO A 86 -5.38 -23.22 -11.73
C PRO A 86 -5.40 -22.44 -10.41
N ALA A 87 -4.99 -23.10 -9.33
CA ALA A 87 -4.87 -22.45 -8.02
C ALA A 87 -3.79 -21.37 -8.08
N LEU A 88 -4.17 -20.14 -7.74
CA LEU A 88 -3.25 -19.02 -7.57
C LEU A 88 -2.82 -18.93 -6.10
N GLU A 89 -1.60 -18.49 -5.86
CA GLU A 89 -1.09 -18.25 -4.50
C GLU A 89 -1.94 -17.21 -3.75
N PHE A 90 -2.41 -16.18 -4.46
CA PHE A 90 -3.37 -15.21 -3.95
C PHE A 90 -4.73 -15.38 -4.63
N ASP A 91 -5.76 -15.56 -3.81
CA ASP A 91 -7.16 -15.63 -4.24
C ASP A 91 -7.71 -14.26 -4.66
N TRP A 92 -7.12 -13.18 -4.13
CA TRP A 92 -7.45 -11.79 -4.42
C TRP A 92 -6.28 -10.87 -4.06
N LEU A 93 -6.09 -9.81 -4.86
CA LEU A 93 -5.06 -8.80 -4.67
C LEU A 93 -5.68 -7.40 -4.66
N VAL A 94 -5.39 -6.64 -3.61
CA VAL A 94 -5.84 -5.25 -3.45
C VAL A 94 -4.73 -4.35 -2.95
N SER A 95 -4.84 -3.05 -3.23
CA SER A 95 -4.11 -2.02 -2.50
C SER A 95 -5.08 -1.18 -1.69
N ILE A 96 -4.60 -0.67 -0.55
CA ILE A 96 -5.36 0.21 0.32
C ILE A 96 -4.51 1.44 0.65
N ASP A 97 -5.12 2.62 0.61
CA ASP A 97 -4.43 3.85 0.99
C ASP A 97 -5.40 5.00 1.27
N SER A 98 -4.88 6.10 1.81
CA SER A 98 -5.61 7.34 2.06
C SER A 98 -5.25 8.45 1.08
N ASN A 99 -6.24 9.28 0.75
CA ASN A 99 -6.04 10.48 -0.05
C ASN A 99 -6.48 11.73 0.71
N ASN A 100 -5.60 12.72 0.72
CA ASN A 100 -5.80 13.98 1.42
C ASN A 100 -6.44 15.09 0.58
N SER A 101 -6.72 14.87 -0.70
CA SER A 101 -7.23 15.92 -1.59
C SER A 101 -8.72 16.20 -1.39
N LEU A 102 -9.52 15.15 -1.11
CA LEU A 102 -10.99 15.18 -1.04
C LEU A 102 -11.52 15.66 0.32
N LYS A 103 -10.95 16.75 0.84
CA LYS A 103 -11.36 17.36 2.13
C LYS A 103 -12.69 18.10 1.98
N ARG A 104 -13.47 18.20 3.05
CA ARG A 104 -14.62 19.13 3.17
C ARG A 104 -14.47 20.04 4.37
N TRP A 105 -14.70 21.35 4.18
CA TRP A 105 -14.68 22.31 5.29
C TRP A 105 -15.79 22.00 6.29
N ASP A 106 -15.46 22.17 7.58
CA ASP A 106 -16.47 22.27 8.62
C ASP A 106 -17.31 23.54 8.37
N SER A 107 -18.63 23.36 8.33
CA SER A 107 -19.59 24.44 8.14
C SER A 107 -19.49 25.55 9.20
N THR A 108 -19.04 25.23 10.42
CA THR A 108 -18.86 26.18 11.52
C THR A 108 -17.80 27.24 11.21
N ILE A 109 -16.84 26.94 10.34
CA ILE A 109 -15.80 27.89 9.90
C ILE A 109 -16.38 29.10 9.16
N TYR A 110 -17.54 28.93 8.52
CA TYR A 110 -18.23 30.01 7.82
C TYR A 110 -19.19 30.80 8.71
N GLY A 111 -19.25 30.51 10.02
CA GLY A 111 -20.26 31.08 10.91
C GLY A 111 -21.70 30.66 10.57
N SER A 112 -21.85 29.61 9.76
CA SER A 112 -23.13 29.07 9.30
C SER A 112 -23.40 27.71 9.91
N ASN A 113 -24.61 27.46 10.38
CA ASN A 113 -25.02 26.11 10.76
C ASN A 113 -25.09 25.23 9.51
N GLN A 114 -24.60 23.98 9.63
CA GLN A 114 -24.75 23.00 8.55
C GLN A 114 -26.23 22.88 8.18
N ARG A 115 -26.55 23.03 6.90
CA ARG A 115 -27.89 22.71 6.42
C ARG A 115 -28.10 21.22 6.61
N ILE A 116 -29.04 20.85 7.49
CA ILE A 116 -29.40 19.44 7.73
C ILE A 116 -29.92 18.89 6.40
N ASP A 117 -29.19 17.92 5.86
CA ASP A 117 -29.55 17.19 4.65
C ASP A 117 -29.82 15.74 5.05
N SER A 118 -31.09 15.33 5.05
CA SER A 118 -31.50 13.99 5.47
C SER A 118 -31.22 12.93 4.41
N ARG A 119 -30.74 13.33 3.23
CA ARG A 119 -30.42 12.39 2.14
C ARG A 119 -29.13 11.66 2.47
N LYS A 120 -29.18 10.32 2.38
CA LYS A 120 -27.99 9.47 2.46
C LYS A 120 -27.53 9.15 1.05
N ALA A 121 -26.23 9.29 0.79
CA ALA A 121 -25.64 8.78 -0.45
C ALA A 121 -25.72 7.24 -0.39
N GLN A 122 -26.58 6.65 -1.22
CA GLN A 122 -26.75 5.20 -1.33
C GLN A 122 -25.66 4.68 -2.28
N SER A 123 -24.61 4.11 -1.72
CA SER A 123 -23.40 3.73 -2.46
C SER A 123 -22.86 2.42 -1.94
N ASP A 124 -22.68 1.45 -2.83
CA ASP A 124 -22.13 0.13 -2.50
C ASP A 124 -20.62 0.16 -2.29
N TYR A 125 -19.98 1.30 -2.59
CA TYR A 125 -18.57 1.54 -2.30
C TYR A 125 -18.30 1.84 -0.81
N TRP A 126 -19.25 2.40 -0.06
CA TRP A 126 -18.94 3.07 1.21
C TRP A 126 -19.19 2.19 2.43
N LEU A 127 -18.19 2.09 3.30
CA LEU A 127 -18.39 1.58 4.66
C LEU A 127 -19.14 2.61 5.51
N ASP A 128 -20.03 2.12 6.38
CA ASP A 128 -20.72 2.98 7.34
C ASP A 128 -19.72 3.43 8.43
N PRO A 129 -19.79 4.69 8.90
CA PRO A 129 -18.96 5.15 10.00
C PRO A 129 -19.07 4.27 11.25
N CYS A 130 -20.24 3.66 11.52
CA CYS A 130 -20.43 2.77 12.65
C CYS A 130 -19.54 1.51 12.53
N ASP A 131 -19.43 0.94 11.33
CA ASP A 131 -18.59 -0.24 11.07
C ASP A 131 -17.11 0.11 11.24
N VAL A 132 -16.71 1.32 10.81
CA VAL A 132 -15.34 1.82 10.98
C VAL A 132 -15.03 2.06 12.46
N ASP A 133 -15.99 2.60 13.21
CA ASP A 133 -15.81 2.96 14.61
C ASP A 133 -15.76 1.75 15.57
N LEU A 134 -16.09 0.54 15.10
CA LEU A 134 -15.79 -0.70 15.83
C LEU A 134 -14.30 -0.83 16.17
N PHE A 135 -13.43 -0.29 15.31
CA PHE A 135 -11.97 -0.36 15.46
C PHE A 135 -11.35 0.90 16.07
N LYS A 136 -12.16 1.86 16.55
CA LYS A 136 -11.64 3.17 17.01
C LYS A 136 -10.72 3.05 18.23
N ASP A 137 -10.96 2.07 19.10
CA ASP A 137 -10.26 1.88 20.39
C ASP A 137 -9.22 0.75 20.34
N GLU A 138 -8.98 0.16 19.17
CA GLU A 138 -8.01 -0.94 18.95
C GLU A 138 -6.55 -0.52 19.18
N VAL A 139 -6.29 0.80 19.15
CA VAL A 139 -5.00 1.37 19.51
C VAL A 139 -5.22 2.24 20.73
N LYS A 140 -4.78 1.77 21.91
CA LYS A 140 -4.91 2.50 23.18
C LYS A 140 -4.17 3.83 23.12
N THR A 141 -4.89 4.94 23.15
CA THR A 141 -4.37 6.26 23.54
C THR A 141 -4.08 6.22 25.05
N ARG A 142 -2.84 6.53 25.48
CA ARG A 142 -2.46 6.64 26.90
C ARG A 142 -3.33 7.67 27.65
N GLU A 143 -3.58 7.47 28.94
CA GLU A 143 -4.19 8.49 29.80
C GLU A 143 -3.33 9.77 29.83
N ARG A 144 -3.93 10.94 29.59
CA ARG A 144 -3.27 12.26 29.50
C ARG A 144 -2.91 12.80 30.87
N ASP A 145 -1.67 13.25 31.04
CA ASP A 145 -1.37 14.41 31.90
C ASP A 145 -1.84 15.68 31.17
N THR A 146 -2.62 16.52 31.86
CA THR A 146 -3.49 17.55 31.28
C THR A 146 -2.80 18.83 30.78
N ASN A 147 -1.57 18.80 30.26
CA ASN A 147 -0.93 20.03 29.77
C ASN A 147 0.05 19.89 28.60
N ASP A 148 0.09 18.76 27.89
CA ASP A 148 0.90 18.65 26.66
C ASP A 148 0.19 17.78 25.60
N ASP A 149 -0.47 18.43 24.63
CA ASP A 149 -1.26 17.78 23.57
C ASP A 149 -0.37 17.23 22.42
N ASN A 150 0.70 16.51 22.76
CA ASN A 150 1.57 15.87 21.78
C ASN A 150 1.11 14.43 21.47
N TRP A 151 0.10 14.31 20.60
CA TRP A 151 -0.50 13.01 20.22
C TRP A 151 0.11 12.34 18.99
N GLU A 152 1.39 11.97 19.06
CA GLU A 152 1.97 11.06 18.07
C GLU A 152 2.78 9.99 18.80
N ASP A 153 2.39 8.72 18.60
CA ASP A 153 2.95 7.52 19.24
C ASP A 153 4.46 7.61 19.54
N GLU A 154 4.81 7.85 20.80
CA GLU A 154 6.03 7.31 21.38
C GLU A 154 5.75 5.88 21.80
N MET A 155 6.24 4.92 20.99
CA MET A 155 6.49 3.59 21.53
C MET A 155 7.58 3.73 22.59
N ILE A 156 7.18 3.83 23.86
CA ILE A 156 8.06 3.37 24.94
C ILE A 156 8.19 1.87 24.73
N ALA A 157 9.32 1.48 24.15
CA ALA A 157 9.94 0.21 24.42
C ALA A 157 9.69 -0.17 25.89
N ALA A 158 9.04 -1.30 26.17
CA ALA A 158 9.17 -1.91 27.48
C ALA A 158 10.65 -1.87 27.85
N GLU A 159 11.01 -1.28 28.99
CA GLU A 159 12.41 -1.06 29.38
C GLU A 159 13.23 -2.33 29.11
N GLY A 160 14.13 -2.27 28.14
CA GLY A 160 14.92 -3.41 27.66
C GLY A 160 14.62 -3.91 26.24
N THR A 161 13.64 -3.38 25.51
CA THR A 161 13.42 -3.74 24.09
C THR A 161 13.80 -2.59 23.16
N ILE A 162 14.89 -2.66 22.41
CA ILE A 162 15.23 -1.63 21.41
C ILE A 162 14.04 -1.41 20.45
N PRO A 163 13.68 -0.16 20.12
CA PRO A 163 12.66 0.10 19.12
C PRO A 163 13.08 -0.52 17.79
N ALA A 164 12.34 -1.54 17.34
CA ALA A 164 12.48 -2.07 16.00
C ALA A 164 12.52 -0.89 15.01
N PHE A 165 13.53 -0.85 14.15
CA PHE A 165 13.78 0.26 13.24
C PHE A 165 12.54 0.49 12.35
N ASN A 166 11.68 1.41 12.76
CA ASN A 166 10.39 1.61 12.14
C ASN A 166 10.55 2.57 10.95
N CYS A 167 10.31 2.12 9.72
CA CYS A 167 10.34 2.99 8.54
C CYS A 167 9.41 4.21 8.70
N VAL A 168 8.37 4.09 9.53
CA VAL A 168 7.42 5.18 9.83
C VAL A 168 8.09 6.38 10.51
N ASN A 169 9.10 6.18 11.37
CA ASN A 169 9.81 7.31 12.01
C ASN A 169 10.56 8.16 10.97
N ARG A 170 10.97 7.55 9.85
CA ARG A 170 11.63 8.22 8.72
C ARG A 170 10.66 9.08 7.90
N TRP A 171 9.44 8.60 7.68
CA TRP A 171 8.38 9.34 6.99
C TRP A 171 7.82 10.48 7.84
N ARG A 172 7.69 10.24 9.15
CA ARG A 172 7.21 11.23 10.14
C ARG A 172 8.11 12.46 10.18
N ASN A 173 9.43 12.26 10.16
CA ASN A 173 10.44 13.34 10.21
C ASN A 173 10.58 14.13 8.88
N ALA A 174 9.98 13.68 7.78
CA ALA A 174 9.98 14.36 6.48
C ALA A 174 8.69 15.18 6.23
N GLY A 175 7.71 15.11 7.13
CA GLY A 175 6.46 15.86 7.04
C GLY A 175 6.55 17.18 7.83
N PRO A 176 5.99 18.29 7.32
CA PRO A 176 5.92 19.53 8.10
C PRO A 176 5.01 19.31 9.33
N GLU A 177 5.53 19.65 10.52
CA GLU A 177 4.85 19.51 11.83
C GLU A 177 3.54 20.33 11.97
N THR A 178 3.25 21.21 11.00
CA THR A 178 2.07 22.08 10.97
C THR A 178 0.72 21.38 10.73
N ARG A 179 0.67 20.04 10.66
CA ARG A 179 -0.54 19.28 10.27
C ARG A 179 -1.61 19.15 11.36
N LYS A 180 -1.26 19.28 12.65
CA LYS A 180 -2.20 19.01 13.78
C LYS A 180 -3.36 20.01 13.86
N LYS A 181 -3.11 21.31 13.66
CA LYS A 181 -4.15 22.37 13.66
C LYS A 181 -5.03 22.39 12.40
N MET A 182 -4.60 21.71 11.33
CA MET A 182 -5.28 21.74 10.04
C MET A 182 -6.51 20.81 9.99
N PHE A 183 -6.56 19.74 10.79
CA PHE A 183 -7.68 18.77 10.75
C PHE A 183 -8.95 19.28 11.44
N ALA A 184 -8.83 20.12 12.48
CA ALA A 184 -9.98 20.68 13.20
C ALA A 184 -10.88 21.57 12.32
N VAL A 185 -10.38 21.96 11.15
CA VAL A 185 -11.03 22.87 10.21
C VAL A 185 -11.87 22.11 9.16
N PHE A 186 -11.68 20.79 9.05
CA PHE A 186 -12.37 19.94 8.09
C PHE A 186 -13.25 18.91 8.82
N ASP A 187 -14.47 18.70 8.33
CA ASP A 187 -15.33 17.62 8.82
C ASP A 187 -14.86 16.26 8.30
N GLU A 188 -14.92 16.03 6.99
CA GLU A 188 -14.19 14.93 6.35
C GLU A 188 -12.81 15.45 5.97
N SER A 189 -11.81 14.96 6.68
CA SER A 189 -10.43 15.36 6.53
C SER A 189 -9.79 14.73 5.29
N ARG A 190 -10.22 13.51 4.91
CA ARG A 190 -9.66 12.64 3.85
C ARG A 190 -10.66 11.55 3.43
N ILE A 191 -10.28 10.75 2.44
CA ILE A 191 -10.91 9.47 2.09
C ILE A 191 -9.88 8.35 2.24
N PHE A 192 -10.32 7.14 2.55
CA PHE A 192 -9.51 5.94 2.53
C PHE A 192 -10.19 4.93 1.59
N ILE A 193 -9.45 4.29 0.67
CA ILE A 193 -10.04 3.38 -0.32
C ILE A 193 -9.30 2.05 -0.38
N ALA A 194 -9.96 1.06 -0.99
CA ALA A 194 -9.33 -0.15 -1.50
C ALA A 194 -9.60 -0.28 -3.00
N ALA A 195 -8.58 -0.70 -3.75
CA ALA A 195 -8.67 -0.97 -5.18
C ALA A 195 -8.04 -2.34 -5.52
N CYS A 196 -8.59 -3.06 -6.49
CA CYS A 196 -7.99 -4.32 -6.95
C CYS A 196 -6.73 -4.09 -7.83
N CYS A 197 -6.03 -5.17 -8.21
CA CYS A 197 -4.86 -5.08 -9.10
C CYS A 197 -5.17 -4.47 -10.49
N HIS A 198 -6.40 -4.63 -10.99
CA HIS A 198 -6.89 -3.96 -12.23
C HIS A 198 -7.44 -2.56 -11.98
N ARG A 199 -7.26 -2.02 -10.76
CA ARG A 199 -7.55 -0.63 -10.37
C ARG A 199 -9.05 -0.30 -10.28
N PHE A 200 -9.93 -1.29 -10.15
CA PHE A 200 -11.33 -1.05 -9.80
C PHE A 200 -11.44 -0.66 -8.32
N VAL A 201 -12.29 0.31 -8.00
CA VAL A 201 -12.54 0.69 -6.61
C VAL A 201 -13.49 -0.33 -5.97
N VAL A 202 -13.03 -1.04 -4.94
CA VAL A 202 -13.85 -2.07 -4.27
C VAL A 202 -14.49 -1.54 -3.00
N LEU A 203 -13.80 -0.67 -2.25
CA LEU A 203 -14.30 -0.07 -1.01
C LEU A 203 -13.77 1.35 -0.83
N ALA A 204 -14.50 2.15 -0.05
CA ALA A 204 -14.16 3.48 0.38
C ALA A 204 -14.74 3.76 1.78
N CYS A 205 -14.07 4.60 2.55
CA CYS A 205 -14.63 5.16 3.78
C CYS A 205 -14.16 6.60 3.98
N ASP A 206 -15.01 7.40 4.64
CA ASP A 206 -14.64 8.77 5.00
C ASP A 206 -13.78 8.80 6.24
N MET A 207 -12.75 9.64 6.21
CA MET A 207 -11.98 9.94 7.40
C MET A 207 -12.52 11.21 8.04
N ILE A 208 -13.10 11.08 9.23
CA ILE A 208 -13.87 12.14 9.88
C ILE A 208 -13.01 12.76 10.98
N ARG A 209 -12.70 14.06 10.86
CA ARG A 209 -11.98 14.89 11.83
C ARG A 209 -10.68 14.26 12.37
N SER A 210 -10.02 13.43 11.58
CA SER A 210 -8.81 12.71 12.00
C SER A 210 -7.73 12.66 10.92
N GLY A 211 -6.50 12.31 11.31
CA GLY A 211 -5.50 11.78 10.38
C GLY A 211 -5.82 10.32 10.00
N GLU A 212 -4.84 9.64 9.39
CA GLU A 212 -4.88 8.18 9.13
C GLU A 212 -4.77 7.41 10.45
N LEU A 213 -5.91 7.19 11.11
CA LEU A 213 -6.00 6.32 12.27
C LEU A 213 -6.05 4.86 11.83
N ALA A 214 -5.55 3.94 12.65
CA ALA A 214 -5.55 2.51 12.34
C ALA A 214 -6.95 1.91 12.09
N LYS A 215 -8.02 2.55 12.59
CA LYS A 215 -9.40 2.08 12.40
C LYS A 215 -9.82 1.98 10.93
N TYR A 216 -9.32 2.86 10.06
CA TYR A 216 -9.69 2.86 8.64
C TYR A 216 -9.15 1.63 7.88
N PRO A 217 -7.84 1.35 7.89
CA PRO A 217 -7.31 0.13 7.28
C PRO A 217 -7.83 -1.14 7.96
N LEU A 218 -8.08 -1.14 9.29
CA LEU A 218 -8.66 -2.30 9.98
C LEU A 218 -10.09 -2.60 9.48
N ALA A 219 -10.96 -1.58 9.39
CA ALA A 219 -12.33 -1.76 8.91
C ALA A 219 -12.40 -2.24 7.45
N ILE A 220 -11.53 -1.71 6.58
CA ILE A 220 -11.44 -2.20 5.20
C ILE A 220 -10.96 -3.65 5.16
N ILE A 221 -9.93 -4.02 5.92
CA ILE A 221 -9.43 -5.39 5.96
C ILE A 221 -10.49 -6.35 6.50
N GLU A 222 -11.24 -5.97 7.52
CA GLU A 222 -12.36 -6.78 8.03
C GLU A 222 -13.34 -7.11 6.90
N LYS A 223 -13.81 -6.09 6.18
CA LYS A 223 -14.80 -6.27 5.11
C LYS A 223 -14.25 -7.10 3.95
N LEU A 224 -12.99 -6.88 3.56
CA LEU A 224 -12.31 -7.68 2.54
C LEU A 224 -12.19 -9.16 2.93
N LEU A 225 -11.78 -9.43 4.17
CA LEU A 225 -11.68 -10.80 4.71
C LEU A 225 -13.04 -11.46 4.85
N ALA A 226 -14.09 -10.70 5.14
CA ALA A 226 -15.47 -11.20 5.21
C ALA A 226 -16.01 -11.66 3.86
N ILE A 227 -15.68 -10.94 2.79
CA ILE A 227 -16.25 -11.19 1.46
C ILE A 227 -15.38 -12.13 0.65
N TYR A 228 -14.08 -11.87 0.56
CA TYR A 228 -13.18 -12.62 -0.31
C TYR A 228 -12.50 -13.81 0.39
N GLY A 229 -12.51 -13.82 1.73
CA GLY A 229 -12.02 -14.94 2.51
C GLY A 229 -10.49 -15.09 2.47
N LYS A 230 -10.03 -16.31 2.22
CA LYS A 230 -8.64 -16.74 2.41
C LYS A 230 -7.67 -16.21 1.35
N ASN A 231 -6.37 -16.32 1.62
CA ASN A 231 -5.26 -16.06 0.71
C ASN A 231 -5.30 -14.68 0.05
N GLY A 232 -5.62 -13.65 0.82
CA GLY A 232 -5.60 -12.27 0.34
C GLY A 232 -4.21 -11.65 0.31
N GLY A 233 -3.89 -10.92 -0.74
CA GLY A 233 -2.73 -10.02 -0.78
C GLY A 233 -3.17 -8.55 -0.69
N CYS A 234 -2.61 -7.79 0.25
CA CYS A 234 -2.99 -6.40 0.48
C CYS A 234 -1.77 -5.46 0.53
N ALA A 235 -1.62 -4.58 -0.45
CA ALA A 235 -0.59 -3.57 -0.50
C ALA A 235 -0.96 -2.33 0.33
N TYR A 236 -0.05 -1.88 1.19
CA TYR A 236 -0.18 -0.64 1.95
C TYR A 236 1.19 -0.03 2.25
N ASP A 237 1.37 1.26 1.97
CA ASP A 237 2.65 1.97 2.09
C ASP A 237 3.29 1.83 3.48
N ILE A 238 2.49 2.03 4.53
CA ILE A 238 2.98 1.95 5.91
C ILE A 238 2.82 0.56 6.52
N ARG A 239 2.69 -0.48 5.70
CA ARG A 239 2.53 -1.87 6.13
C ARG A 239 3.49 -2.25 7.26
N CYS A 240 4.78 -1.92 7.15
CA CYS A 240 5.77 -2.35 8.12
C CYS A 240 5.44 -1.96 9.57
N ALA A 241 4.75 -0.83 9.79
CA ALA A 241 4.20 -0.48 11.10
C ALA A 241 2.81 -1.10 11.30
N PHE A 242 1.95 -1.02 10.28
CA PHE A 242 0.58 -1.48 10.37
C PHE A 242 0.47 -2.99 10.66
N SER A 243 1.43 -3.81 10.22
CA SER A 243 1.49 -5.25 10.48
C SER A 243 1.42 -5.57 11.98
N LYS A 244 2.14 -4.80 12.81
CA LYS A 244 2.10 -4.96 14.28
C LYS A 244 0.73 -4.57 14.83
N THR A 245 0.16 -3.49 14.33
CA THR A 245 -1.19 -3.04 14.70
C THR A 245 -2.24 -4.09 14.36
N LEU A 246 -2.24 -4.62 13.13
CA LEU A 246 -3.15 -5.68 12.70
C LEU A 246 -2.99 -6.93 13.58
N THR A 247 -1.75 -7.36 13.82
CA THR A 247 -1.44 -8.55 14.63
C THR A 247 -1.97 -8.46 16.05
N ASN A 248 -1.96 -7.26 16.63
CA ASN A 248 -2.38 -6.98 18.00
C ASN A 248 -3.86 -6.56 18.13
N SER A 249 -4.53 -6.29 17.00
CA SER A 249 -5.95 -5.95 16.97
C SER A 249 -6.84 -7.19 17.13
N SER A 250 -8.14 -6.98 17.33
CA SER A 250 -9.15 -8.05 17.29
C SER A 250 -9.15 -8.86 15.97
N LEU A 251 -8.68 -8.27 14.86
CA LEU A 251 -8.57 -8.94 13.56
C LEU A 251 -7.32 -9.83 13.42
N GLY A 252 -6.39 -9.77 14.38
CA GLY A 252 -5.10 -10.44 14.27
C GLY A 252 -5.20 -11.96 14.09
N MET A 253 -6.16 -12.61 14.74
CA MET A 253 -6.39 -14.06 14.57
C MET A 253 -7.02 -14.37 13.21
N ARG A 254 -8.11 -13.67 12.86
CA ARG A 254 -8.82 -13.85 11.59
C ARG A 254 -7.91 -13.61 10.38
N ALA A 255 -7.07 -12.58 10.43
CA ALA A 255 -6.12 -12.30 9.37
C ALA A 255 -5.08 -13.42 9.20
N ARG A 256 -4.67 -14.09 10.28
CA ARG A 256 -3.76 -15.26 10.21
C ARG A 256 -4.47 -16.51 9.71
N GLU A 257 -5.68 -16.79 10.22
CA GLU A 257 -6.49 -17.95 9.80
C GLU A 257 -6.85 -17.89 8.31
N LEU A 258 -7.14 -16.71 7.80
CA LEU A 258 -7.40 -16.47 6.38
C LEU A 258 -6.13 -16.23 5.56
N ASN A 259 -4.94 -16.41 6.13
CA ASN A 259 -3.66 -16.25 5.43
C ASN A 259 -3.53 -14.91 4.67
N LEU A 260 -3.86 -13.80 5.33
CA LEU A 260 -3.69 -12.46 4.75
C LEU A 260 -2.20 -12.10 4.67
N ARG A 261 -1.71 -11.88 3.45
CA ARG A 261 -0.37 -11.39 3.20
C ARG A 261 -0.42 -9.91 2.87
N LEU A 262 0.03 -9.08 3.81
CA LEU A 262 0.26 -7.68 3.47
C LEU A 262 1.46 -7.54 2.48
N MET A 263 1.64 -6.38 1.85
CA MET A 263 2.83 -5.99 1.07
C MET A 263 3.00 -4.46 1.06
N VAL A 264 4.16 -3.96 0.64
CA VAL A 264 4.36 -2.53 0.37
C VAL A 264 4.26 -2.34 -1.14
N GLY A 265 3.58 -1.29 -1.62
CA GLY A 265 3.56 -0.99 -3.05
C GLY A 265 4.98 -0.95 -3.63
N ALA A 266 5.19 -1.50 -4.83
CA ALA A 266 6.51 -1.68 -5.42
C ALA A 266 7.26 -0.34 -5.56
N PHE A 267 6.54 0.74 -5.88
CA PHE A 267 7.12 2.07 -6.01
C PHE A 267 7.62 2.58 -4.66
N HIS A 268 6.78 2.51 -3.63
CA HIS A 268 7.13 2.96 -2.28
C HIS A 268 8.10 2.02 -1.57
N GLY A 269 8.08 0.72 -1.89
CA GLY A 269 8.94 -0.31 -1.30
C GLY A 269 10.43 0.04 -1.43
N HIS A 270 10.82 0.73 -2.51
CA HIS A 270 12.18 1.22 -2.69
C HIS A 270 12.61 2.26 -1.65
N ALA A 271 11.68 3.03 -1.07
CA ALA A 271 11.96 4.00 -0.01
C ALA A 271 12.13 3.36 1.38
N HIS A 272 11.74 2.09 1.53
CA HIS A 272 11.87 1.35 2.78
C HIS A 272 13.31 0.83 2.98
N ASN A 273 13.64 0.48 4.22
CA ASN A 273 14.93 -0.15 4.53
C ASN A 273 15.06 -1.53 3.84
N ARG A 274 16.30 -2.01 3.66
CA ARG A 274 16.54 -3.26 2.91
C ARG A 274 15.82 -4.46 3.53
N LYS A 275 15.86 -4.64 4.85
CA LYS A 275 15.13 -5.73 5.53
C LYS A 275 13.62 -5.69 5.23
N CYS A 276 13.02 -4.51 5.35
CA CYS A 276 11.62 -4.27 5.02
C CYS A 276 11.32 -4.58 3.54
N GLN A 277 12.25 -4.35 2.62
CA GLN A 277 12.06 -4.74 1.23
C GLN A 277 12.07 -6.26 1.06
N LEU A 278 13.06 -6.95 1.65
CA LEU A 278 13.15 -8.41 1.57
C LEU A 278 11.90 -9.09 2.12
N ASP A 279 11.39 -8.57 3.23
CA ASP A 279 10.20 -9.13 3.87
C ASP A 279 8.92 -8.79 3.09
N TRP A 280 8.81 -7.58 2.53
CA TRP A 280 7.51 -7.01 2.19
C TRP A 280 7.34 -6.44 0.78
N HIS A 281 8.40 -6.39 -0.04
CA HIS A 281 8.32 -5.92 -1.42
C HIS A 281 7.76 -7.03 -2.34
N PRO A 282 6.83 -6.74 -3.28
CA PRO A 282 6.17 -7.76 -4.11
C PRO A 282 7.16 -8.67 -4.85
N MET A 283 8.24 -8.12 -5.39
CA MET A 283 9.33 -8.90 -6.01
C MET A 283 9.80 -10.12 -5.20
N TYR A 284 9.85 -10.04 -3.87
CA TYR A 284 10.32 -11.12 -3.00
C TYR A 284 9.18 -11.94 -2.37
N ILE A 285 7.93 -11.67 -2.73
CA ILE A 285 6.75 -12.40 -2.24
C ILE A 285 6.26 -13.32 -3.38
N PRO A 286 6.32 -14.64 -3.21
CA PRO A 286 5.71 -15.57 -4.15
C PRO A 286 4.25 -15.25 -4.42
N GLY A 287 3.84 -15.40 -5.69
CA GLY A 287 2.44 -15.24 -6.10
C GLY A 287 2.03 -13.82 -6.52
N THR A 288 2.84 -12.79 -6.26
CA THR A 288 2.44 -11.43 -6.62
C THR A 288 2.51 -11.16 -8.12
N GLY A 289 3.24 -11.99 -8.87
CA GLY A 289 3.57 -11.70 -10.27
C GLY A 289 4.16 -10.30 -10.44
N HIS A 290 3.71 -9.57 -11.46
CA HIS A 290 4.02 -8.16 -11.71
C HIS A 290 3.11 -7.17 -10.97
N THR A 291 2.39 -7.60 -9.93
CA THR A 291 1.55 -6.69 -9.16
C THR A 291 2.39 -5.59 -8.53
N GLU A 292 2.04 -4.34 -8.86
CA GLU A 292 2.70 -3.15 -8.34
C GLU A 292 2.18 -2.79 -6.95
N GLY A 293 0.91 -3.08 -6.64
CA GLY A 293 0.29 -2.65 -5.38
C GLY A 293 0.00 -1.14 -5.29
N GLU A 294 0.05 -0.42 -6.42
CA GLU A 294 -0.11 1.05 -6.52
C GLU A 294 -1.51 1.46 -7.06
N GLY A 295 -2.50 0.59 -6.90
CA GLY A 295 -3.84 0.80 -7.48
C GLY A 295 -4.53 2.08 -6.96
N CYS A 296 -4.25 2.46 -5.72
CA CYS A 296 -4.89 3.60 -5.06
C CYS A 296 -4.35 4.91 -5.63
N GLU A 297 -3.06 5.00 -5.89
CA GLU A 297 -2.35 6.14 -6.45
C GLU A 297 -2.89 6.51 -7.83
N HIS A 298 -3.21 5.49 -8.64
CA HIS A 298 -3.87 5.70 -9.93
C HIS A 298 -5.26 6.31 -9.78
N VAL A 299 -6.09 5.76 -8.89
CA VAL A 299 -7.44 6.29 -8.58
C VAL A 299 -7.33 7.73 -8.05
N PHE A 300 -6.37 7.99 -7.17
CA PHE A 300 -6.13 9.31 -6.58
C PHE A 300 -5.69 10.33 -7.62
N SER A 301 -4.83 9.93 -8.55
CA SER A 301 -4.35 10.84 -9.61
C SER A 301 -5.51 11.47 -10.39
N SER A 302 -6.58 10.72 -10.63
CA SER A 302 -7.78 11.20 -11.33
C SER A 302 -8.78 11.88 -10.37
N SER A 303 -9.08 11.26 -9.24
CA SER A 303 -10.09 11.78 -8.29
C SER A 303 -9.67 13.09 -7.62
N ASN A 304 -8.37 13.41 -7.57
CA ASN A 304 -7.87 14.70 -7.09
C ASN A 304 -8.46 15.91 -7.86
N GLU A 305 -8.91 15.73 -9.11
CA GLU A 305 -9.60 16.79 -9.86
C GLU A 305 -10.89 17.26 -9.16
N LEU A 306 -11.54 16.40 -8.36
CA LEU A 306 -12.77 16.72 -7.63
C LEU A 306 -12.54 17.60 -6.39
N ALA A 307 -11.29 17.78 -5.97
CA ALA A 307 -10.96 18.46 -4.71
C ALA A 307 -11.46 19.91 -4.64
N ARG A 308 -11.66 20.57 -5.79
CA ARG A 308 -12.16 21.96 -5.85
C ARG A 308 -13.67 22.04 -5.66
N SER A 309 -14.43 21.10 -6.23
CA SER A 309 -15.89 21.11 -6.20
C SER A 309 -16.45 20.49 -4.92
N THR A 310 -15.77 19.50 -4.36
CA THR A 310 -16.21 18.79 -3.15
C THR A 310 -15.92 19.54 -1.86
N ARG A 311 -15.00 20.51 -1.88
CA ARG A 311 -14.48 21.15 -0.66
C ARG A 311 -15.50 21.93 0.15
N HIS A 312 -16.45 22.56 -0.55
CA HIS A 312 -17.50 23.40 0.03
C HIS A 312 -18.89 22.78 -0.19
N ALA A 313 -18.95 21.54 -0.70
CA ALA A 313 -20.19 20.83 -0.93
C ALA A 313 -20.83 20.42 0.41
N SER A 314 -22.13 20.09 0.42
CA SER A 314 -22.71 19.38 1.57
C SER A 314 -22.15 17.94 1.64
N PRO A 315 -22.27 17.24 2.78
CA PRO A 315 -21.83 15.84 2.89
C PRO A 315 -22.42 14.94 1.79
N PHE A 316 -23.72 15.12 1.52
CA PHE A 316 -24.44 14.40 0.48
C PHE A 316 -23.83 14.65 -0.91
N HIS A 317 -23.71 15.91 -1.34
CA HIS A 317 -23.20 16.22 -2.68
C HIS A 317 -21.72 15.85 -2.85
N ARG A 318 -20.92 15.92 -1.76
CA ARG A 318 -19.53 15.42 -1.78
C ARG A 318 -19.51 13.93 -2.10
N ARG A 319 -20.24 13.11 -1.32
CA ARG A 319 -20.30 11.66 -1.56
C ARG A 319 -20.88 11.33 -2.93
N GLN A 320 -21.95 12.01 -3.34
CA GLN A 320 -22.57 11.82 -4.66
C GLN A 320 -21.56 12.09 -5.80
N THR A 321 -20.81 13.19 -5.72
CA THR A 321 -19.79 13.53 -6.73
C THR A 321 -18.68 12.48 -6.80
N ILE A 322 -18.20 11.99 -5.65
CA ILE A 322 -17.14 10.97 -5.60
C ILE A 322 -17.66 9.63 -6.13
N LYS A 323 -18.88 9.23 -5.77
CA LYS A 323 -19.54 8.01 -6.28
C LYS A 323 -19.64 8.02 -7.80
N GLU A 324 -20.14 9.11 -8.39
CA GLU A 324 -20.26 9.22 -9.85
C GLU A 324 -18.90 9.13 -10.54
N HIS A 325 -17.85 9.71 -9.94
CA HIS A 325 -16.49 9.59 -10.45
C HIS A 325 -15.95 8.16 -10.36
N PHE A 326 -16.12 7.46 -9.24
CA PHE A 326 -15.70 6.06 -9.10
C PHE A 326 -16.46 5.12 -10.03
N SER A 327 -17.77 5.31 -10.20
CA SER A 327 -18.56 4.52 -11.15
C SER A 327 -18.11 4.73 -12.59
N PHE A 328 -17.75 5.96 -12.97
CA PHE A 328 -17.16 6.23 -14.28
C PHE A 328 -15.76 5.64 -14.43
N TRP A 329 -14.94 5.76 -13.39
CA TRP A 329 -13.59 5.19 -13.35
C TRP A 329 -13.62 3.68 -13.56
N ASP A 330 -14.49 2.96 -12.84
CA ASP A 330 -14.65 1.51 -12.97
C ASP A 330 -15.13 1.13 -14.38
N ALA A 331 -16.05 1.89 -14.98
CA ALA A 331 -16.49 1.67 -16.36
C ALA A 331 -15.34 1.87 -17.37
N ASP A 332 -14.45 2.84 -17.15
CA ASP A 332 -13.25 3.05 -17.96
C ASP A 332 -12.20 1.94 -17.73
N LYS A 333 -12.04 1.45 -16.50
CA LYS A 333 -11.19 0.29 -16.20
C LYS A 333 -11.70 -0.96 -16.89
N TYR A 334 -13.02 -1.20 -16.87
CA TYR A 334 -13.61 -2.29 -17.63
C TYR A 334 -13.30 -2.18 -19.12
N ALA A 335 -13.59 -1.04 -19.75
CA ALA A 335 -13.35 -0.85 -21.18
C ALA A 335 -11.88 -1.05 -21.61
N THR A 336 -10.95 -0.87 -20.67
CA THR A 336 -9.50 -1.04 -20.90
C THR A 336 -8.94 -2.36 -20.37
N LEU A 337 -9.75 -3.22 -19.74
CA LEU A 337 -9.31 -4.41 -19.02
C LEU A 337 -8.57 -5.41 -19.93
N SER A 338 -9.13 -5.79 -21.08
CA SER A 338 -8.43 -6.72 -21.99
C SER A 338 -7.15 -6.12 -22.59
N ASN A 339 -7.05 -4.79 -22.69
CA ASN A 339 -5.82 -4.12 -23.11
C ASN A 339 -4.75 -4.15 -22.02
N PHE A 340 -5.15 -3.98 -20.76
CA PHE A 340 -4.29 -4.16 -19.60
C PHE A 340 -3.72 -5.58 -19.59
N ILE A 341 -4.58 -6.60 -19.69
CA ILE A 341 -4.18 -8.02 -19.75
C ILE A 341 -3.23 -8.27 -20.93
N TRP A 342 -3.57 -7.79 -22.14
CA TRP A 342 -2.71 -7.95 -23.34
C TRP A 342 -1.31 -7.37 -23.15
N ASN A 343 -1.21 -6.14 -22.62
CA ASN A 343 0.08 -5.48 -22.42
C ASN A 343 0.91 -6.22 -21.37
N HIS A 344 0.32 -6.55 -20.23
CA HIS A 344 1.00 -7.27 -19.16
C HIS A 344 1.43 -8.68 -19.61
N TYR A 345 0.63 -9.36 -20.44
CA TYR A 345 0.98 -10.66 -21.00
C TYR A 345 2.24 -10.56 -21.87
N ARG A 346 2.31 -9.57 -22.75
CA ARG A 346 3.47 -9.33 -23.61
C ARG A 346 4.71 -8.92 -22.81
N GLU A 347 4.55 -8.06 -21.82
CA GLU A 347 5.64 -7.62 -20.95
C GLU A 347 6.21 -8.79 -20.13
N ALA A 348 5.35 -9.68 -19.62
CA ALA A 348 5.76 -10.89 -18.93
C ALA A 348 6.50 -11.86 -19.86
N LEU A 349 5.97 -12.13 -21.06
CA LEU A 349 6.66 -12.97 -22.05
C LEU A 349 8.05 -12.42 -22.42
N ASN A 350 8.14 -11.11 -22.69
CA ASN A 350 9.42 -10.48 -23.02
C ASN A 350 10.42 -10.54 -21.86
N SER A 351 9.93 -10.32 -20.64
CA SER A 351 10.73 -10.45 -19.42
C SER A 351 11.24 -11.88 -19.23
N ILE A 352 10.38 -12.89 -19.42
CA ILE A 352 10.77 -14.31 -19.35
C ILE A 352 11.86 -14.61 -20.38
N GLN A 353 11.64 -14.22 -21.64
CA GLN A 353 12.60 -14.47 -22.72
C GLN A 353 13.96 -13.83 -22.43
N THR A 354 13.97 -12.57 -22.01
CA THR A 354 15.19 -11.80 -21.78
C THR A 354 15.93 -12.31 -20.55
N LEU A 355 15.24 -12.44 -19.40
CA LEU A 355 15.85 -12.83 -18.14
C LEU A 355 16.32 -14.28 -18.15
N THR A 356 15.66 -15.19 -18.87
CA THR A 356 16.11 -16.58 -19.01
C THR A 356 17.49 -16.65 -19.66
N VAL A 357 17.71 -15.89 -20.74
CA VAL A 357 19.00 -15.85 -21.45
C VAL A 357 20.07 -15.19 -20.58
N GLU A 358 19.77 -14.03 -20.00
CA GLU A 358 20.73 -13.31 -19.15
C GLU A 358 21.13 -14.12 -17.91
N LEU A 359 20.17 -14.79 -17.25
CA LEU A 359 20.45 -15.63 -16.09
C LEU A 359 21.24 -16.87 -16.45
N ALA A 360 20.98 -17.49 -17.59
CA ALA A 360 21.76 -18.65 -18.03
C ALA A 360 23.24 -18.29 -18.19
N THR A 361 23.54 -17.13 -18.78
CA THR A 361 24.90 -16.60 -18.91
C THR A 361 25.54 -16.35 -17.54
N ILE A 362 24.87 -15.59 -16.68
CA ILE A 362 25.42 -15.23 -15.36
C ILE A 362 25.62 -16.47 -14.48
N LYS A 363 24.68 -17.42 -14.50
CA LYS A 363 24.81 -18.68 -13.76
C LYS A 363 25.98 -19.53 -14.25
N ALA A 364 26.21 -19.59 -15.56
CA ALA A 364 27.35 -20.31 -16.12
C ALA A 364 28.69 -19.64 -15.75
N GLU A 365 28.77 -18.31 -15.81
CA GLU A 365 29.98 -17.54 -15.47
C GLU A 365 30.34 -17.64 -13.99
N LEU A 366 29.34 -17.63 -13.10
CA LEU A 366 29.51 -17.61 -11.65
C LEU A 366 29.32 -18.98 -11.00
N CYS A 367 29.07 -20.03 -11.79
CA CYS A 367 28.76 -21.39 -11.33
C CYS A 367 27.61 -21.45 -10.31
N LEU A 368 26.50 -20.76 -10.59
CA LEU A 368 25.35 -20.63 -9.68
C LEU A 368 24.17 -21.51 -10.11
N THR A 369 23.42 -22.00 -9.12
CA THR A 369 22.13 -22.70 -9.27
C THR A 369 20.96 -21.84 -8.80
N ASP A 370 19.72 -22.27 -9.04
CA ASP A 370 18.53 -21.56 -8.55
C ASP A 370 18.40 -21.64 -7.02
N GLU A 371 18.86 -22.76 -6.44
CA GLU A 371 18.96 -22.97 -5.00
C GLU A 371 19.92 -21.98 -4.36
N ASP A 372 21.08 -21.72 -4.99
CA ASP A 372 22.05 -20.74 -4.48
C ASP A 372 21.43 -19.34 -4.40
N LEU A 373 20.71 -18.92 -5.44
CA LEU A 373 20.07 -17.60 -5.49
C LEU A 373 18.96 -17.45 -4.44
N SER A 374 18.22 -18.53 -4.19
CA SER A 374 17.22 -18.59 -3.12
C SER A 374 17.88 -18.53 -1.73
N GLN A 375 19.00 -19.23 -1.56
CA GLN A 375 19.78 -19.21 -0.33
C GLN A 375 20.40 -17.84 -0.07
N PHE A 376 20.89 -17.13 -1.11
CA PHE A 376 21.43 -15.78 -0.96
C PHE A 376 20.42 -14.78 -0.39
N LEU A 377 19.13 -14.88 -0.77
CA LEU A 377 18.08 -14.06 -0.19
C LEU A 377 17.91 -14.35 1.31
N LYS A 378 17.95 -15.64 1.67
CA LYS A 378 17.83 -16.09 3.06
C LYS A 378 19.04 -15.66 3.89
N ASP A 379 20.25 -15.83 3.38
CA ASP A 379 21.48 -15.39 4.04
C ASP A 379 21.48 -13.87 4.26
N GLU A 380 21.01 -13.08 3.28
CA GLU A 380 20.85 -11.63 3.43
C GLU A 380 19.83 -11.30 4.53
N CYS A 381 18.70 -12.00 4.58
CA CYS A 381 17.69 -11.85 5.64
C CYS A 381 18.24 -12.21 7.03
N ASP A 382 18.86 -13.38 7.15
CA ASP A 382 19.41 -13.92 8.40
C ASP A 382 20.54 -13.02 8.91
N TYR A 383 21.38 -12.49 8.01
CA TYR A 383 22.37 -11.49 8.34
C TYR A 383 21.72 -10.22 8.92
N LEU A 384 20.74 -9.65 8.23
CA LEU A 384 20.05 -8.43 8.67
C LEU A 384 19.25 -8.64 9.98
N ASP A 385 18.73 -9.85 10.21
CA ASP A 385 18.07 -10.22 11.47
C ASP A 385 19.06 -10.49 12.61
N GLY A 386 20.25 -11.01 12.28
CA GLY A 386 21.36 -11.29 13.19
C GLY A 386 22.11 -10.05 13.67
N LEU A 387 21.89 -8.88 13.06
CA LEU A 387 22.36 -7.58 13.57
C LEU A 387 21.66 -7.13 14.88
N LYS A 388 21.02 -8.06 15.60
CA LYS A 388 20.37 -7.82 16.91
C LYS A 388 21.34 -8.11 18.08
N LEU A 389 21.07 -7.42 19.19
CA LEU A 389 21.88 -7.27 20.40
C LEU A 389 22.48 -8.56 21.01
N PRO A 390 23.57 -8.43 21.81
CA PRO A 390 24.17 -9.52 22.58
C PRO A 390 23.19 -10.24 23.54
N PRO A 391 23.54 -11.43 24.08
CA PRO A 391 22.66 -12.21 24.96
C PRO A 391 22.10 -11.42 26.15
N VAL A 392 20.88 -11.74 26.59
CA VAL A 392 20.14 -11.05 27.67
C VAL A 392 20.94 -10.98 28.98
N ARG A 393 21.74 -12.02 29.29
CA ARG A 393 22.56 -12.05 30.51
C ARG A 393 23.70 -11.03 30.47
N ASP A 394 24.35 -10.87 29.33
CA ASP A 394 25.44 -9.90 29.16
C ASP A 394 24.90 -8.46 29.17
N GLN A 395 23.68 -8.26 28.64
CA GLN A 395 22.97 -6.98 28.75
C GLN A 395 22.66 -6.61 30.21
N LEU A 396 22.27 -7.58 31.04
CA LEU A 396 22.01 -7.35 32.45
C LEU A 396 23.31 -7.03 33.22
N CYS A 397 24.41 -7.74 32.96
CA CYS A 397 25.72 -7.43 33.56
C CYS A 397 26.26 -6.05 33.14
N ILE A 398 26.09 -5.67 31.86
CA ILE A 398 26.43 -4.32 31.36
C ILE A 398 25.57 -3.27 32.07
N ARG A 399 24.26 -3.50 32.19
CA ARG A 399 23.34 -2.59 32.88
C ARG A 399 23.69 -2.47 34.36
N TYR A 400 24.14 -3.54 35.00
CA TYR A 400 24.61 -3.49 36.38
C TYR A 400 25.81 -2.54 36.53
N VAL A 401 26.81 -2.62 35.65
CA VAL A 401 27.96 -1.69 35.65
C VAL A 401 27.53 -0.24 35.37
N GLU A 402 26.59 0.00 34.46
CA GLU A 402 26.09 1.35 34.17
C GLU A 402 25.35 1.97 35.35
N VAL A 403 24.49 1.20 36.02
CA VAL A 403 23.77 1.67 37.21
C VAL A 403 24.73 1.86 38.40
N LEU A 404 25.79 1.04 38.52
CA LEU A 404 26.86 1.26 39.50
C LEU A 404 27.64 2.56 39.22
N ASP A 405 27.91 2.89 37.96
CA ASP A 405 28.53 4.16 37.56
C ASP A 405 27.62 5.36 37.86
N GLU A 406 26.31 5.25 37.59
CA GLU A 406 25.32 6.27 37.94
C GLU A 406 25.24 6.46 39.46
N LEU A 407 25.20 5.37 40.24
CA LEU A 407 25.20 5.44 41.71
C LEU A 407 26.47 6.09 42.26
N ALA A 408 27.64 5.73 41.72
CA ALA A 408 28.91 6.34 42.11
C ALA A 408 28.95 7.85 41.81
N GLN A 409 28.43 8.23 40.64
CA GLN A 409 28.32 9.64 40.25
C GLN A 409 27.36 10.39 41.18
N GLN A 410 26.20 9.82 41.52
CA GLN A 410 25.26 10.46 42.45
C GLN A 410 25.82 10.55 43.88
N ARG A 411 26.57 9.54 44.36
CA ARG A 411 27.24 9.58 45.67
C ARG A 411 28.32 10.64 45.75
N SER A 412 29.13 10.81 44.70
CA SER A 412 30.11 11.92 44.66
C SER A 412 29.44 13.31 44.63
N LEU A 413 28.28 13.43 43.98
CA LEU A 413 27.45 14.64 44.01
C LEU A 413 26.79 14.84 45.37
N GLU A 414 26.47 13.78 46.11
CA GLU A 414 25.91 13.82 47.46
C GLU A 414 26.91 14.42 48.46
N GLU A 415 28.20 14.10 48.37
CA GLU A 415 29.25 14.72 49.20
C GLU A 415 29.31 16.25 49.01
N ILE A 416 29.19 16.70 47.75
CA ILE A 416 29.12 18.13 47.39
C ILE A 416 27.81 18.75 47.88
N ASN A 417 26.69 18.04 47.73
CA ASN A 417 25.36 18.48 48.15
C ASN A 417 25.17 18.49 49.68
N HIS A 418 25.89 17.65 50.41
CA HIS A 418 25.91 17.65 51.87
C HIS A 418 26.66 18.89 52.39
N ALA A 419 27.76 19.26 51.72
CA ALA A 419 28.44 20.54 51.97
C ALA A 419 27.56 21.76 51.63
N LEU A 420 26.73 21.69 50.57
CA LEU A 420 25.76 22.74 50.21
C LEU A 420 24.52 22.77 51.11
N SER A 421 24.08 21.64 51.67
CA SER A 421 22.97 21.56 52.64
C SER A 421 23.33 22.24 53.97
N GLN A 422 24.60 22.14 54.40
CA GLN A 422 25.10 22.92 55.53
C GLN A 422 25.03 24.45 55.30
N ALA A 423 24.89 24.87 54.04
CA ALA A 423 24.69 26.27 53.62
C ALA A 423 23.20 26.65 53.37
N TRP A 424 22.23 25.85 53.85
CA TRP A 424 20.77 26.14 53.77
C TRP A 424 20.17 26.25 52.36
N ILE A 425 20.65 25.48 51.39
CA ILE A 425 20.04 25.35 50.05
C ILE A 425 19.25 24.04 49.96
N ARG A 426 18.03 24.06 49.39
CA ARG A 426 17.16 22.88 49.22
C ARG A 426 17.80 21.86 48.24
N VAL A 427 17.97 20.61 48.69
CA VAL A 427 18.62 19.52 47.90
C VAL A 427 17.67 18.32 47.63
N ASP A 428 16.37 18.51 47.76
CA ASP A 428 15.36 17.43 47.68
C ASP A 428 15.41 16.62 46.36
N SER A 429 15.77 17.25 45.24
CA SER A 429 15.87 16.59 43.93
C SER A 429 17.09 15.65 43.80
N SER A 430 18.21 15.97 44.46
CA SER A 430 19.42 15.13 44.39
C SER A 430 19.25 13.85 45.22
N TYR A 431 18.59 13.96 46.37
CA TYR A 431 18.31 12.80 47.22
C TYR A 431 17.34 11.82 46.54
N ALA A 432 16.32 12.32 45.84
CA ALA A 432 15.42 11.49 45.05
C ALA A 432 16.14 10.75 43.91
N LYS A 433 17.12 11.39 43.25
CA LYS A 433 17.94 10.74 42.21
C LYS A 433 18.85 9.66 42.77
N LEU A 434 19.41 9.87 43.95
CA LEU A 434 20.21 8.85 44.64
C LEU A 434 19.34 7.64 45.03
N GLN A 435 18.19 7.87 45.67
CA GLN A 435 17.26 6.79 46.03
C GLN A 435 16.79 6.00 44.80
N HIS A 436 16.57 6.67 43.68
CA HIS A 436 16.23 6.03 42.42
C HIS A 436 17.38 5.16 41.90
N ALA A 437 18.62 5.67 41.90
CA ALA A 437 19.81 4.91 41.51
C ALA A 437 20.03 3.69 42.42
N GLU A 438 19.88 3.82 43.74
CA GLU A 438 19.97 2.70 44.70
C GLU A 438 18.87 1.65 44.45
N GLY A 439 17.64 2.08 44.17
CA GLY A 439 16.54 1.19 43.82
C GLY A 439 16.79 0.43 42.51
N LEU A 440 17.40 1.08 41.51
CA LEU A 440 17.78 0.44 40.25
C LEU A 440 18.89 -0.60 40.45
N VAL A 441 19.91 -0.32 41.27
CA VAL A 441 20.97 -1.30 41.59
C VAL A 441 20.36 -2.55 42.22
N ALA A 442 19.55 -2.38 43.27
CA ALA A 442 18.91 -3.49 43.96
C ALA A 442 18.01 -4.32 43.03
N HIS A 443 17.30 -3.67 42.10
CA HIS A 443 16.46 -4.36 41.11
C HIS A 443 17.29 -5.23 40.16
N VAL A 444 18.42 -4.72 39.66
CA VAL A 444 19.30 -5.45 38.75
C VAL A 444 20.05 -6.59 39.47
N GLU A 445 20.43 -6.40 40.73
CA GLU A 445 21.04 -7.45 41.57
C GLU A 445 20.11 -8.66 41.77
N ILE A 446 18.82 -8.41 42.01
CA ILE A 446 17.79 -9.46 42.10
C ILE A 446 17.67 -10.23 40.78
N GLN A 447 17.73 -9.54 39.64
CA GLN A 447 17.63 -10.18 38.32
C GLN A 447 18.87 -11.01 37.96
N LEU A 448 20.05 -10.59 38.41
CA LEU A 448 21.32 -11.29 38.15
C LEU A 448 21.68 -12.37 39.19
N ALA A 449 20.93 -12.44 40.30
CA ALA A 449 21.22 -13.32 41.44
C ALA A 449 22.66 -13.16 41.96
N VAL A 450 23.07 -11.91 42.18
CA VAL A 450 24.41 -11.56 42.66
C VAL A 450 24.44 -11.65 44.19
N ASP A 451 25.25 -12.57 44.74
CA ASP A 451 25.38 -12.78 46.19
C ASP A 451 26.30 -11.76 46.88
N GLN A 452 27.22 -11.13 46.13
CA GLN A 452 28.18 -10.13 46.64
C GLN A 452 28.32 -8.95 45.67
N TRP A 453 28.23 -7.74 46.22
CA TRP A 453 28.37 -6.47 45.53
C TRP A 453 29.68 -6.40 44.69
N TRP A 454 29.59 -5.96 43.43
CA TRP A 454 30.79 -5.76 42.61
C TRP A 454 31.52 -4.48 43.00
N GLU A 455 32.76 -4.61 43.46
CA GLU A 455 33.58 -3.45 43.81
C GLU A 455 33.90 -2.62 42.55
N ILE A 456 33.74 -1.29 42.63
CA ILE A 456 34.08 -0.38 41.54
C ILE A 456 35.59 -0.47 41.28
N GLY A 457 35.95 -0.95 40.10
CA GLY A 457 37.34 -1.21 39.72
C GLY A 457 37.81 -2.66 39.94
N GLY A 458 36.97 -3.53 40.51
CA GLY A 458 37.23 -4.98 40.60
C GLY A 458 37.27 -5.68 39.23
N PRO A 459 37.75 -6.92 39.16
CA PRO A 459 37.97 -7.63 37.89
C PRO A 459 36.68 -7.90 37.11
N GLU A 460 35.59 -8.27 37.78
CA GLU A 460 34.28 -8.47 37.15
C GLU A 460 33.70 -7.14 36.64
N TYR A 461 33.81 -6.07 37.44
CA TYR A 461 33.37 -4.73 37.05
C TYR A 461 34.17 -4.21 35.84
N GLN A 462 35.50 -4.35 35.84
CA GLN A 462 36.34 -3.90 34.71
C GLN A 462 36.05 -4.71 33.44
N HIS A 463 35.88 -6.03 33.57
CA HIS A 463 35.51 -6.88 32.44
C HIS A 463 34.19 -6.43 31.81
N PHE A 464 33.14 -6.20 32.60
CA PHE A 464 31.85 -5.76 32.08
C PHE A 464 31.80 -4.27 31.72
N LYS A 465 32.70 -3.43 32.25
CA LYS A 465 32.89 -2.03 31.81
C LYS A 465 33.58 -1.94 30.46
N GLU A 466 34.57 -2.79 30.22
CA GLU A 466 35.19 -2.98 28.91
C GLU A 466 34.17 -3.55 27.92
N GLU A 467 33.39 -4.58 28.31
CA GLU A 467 32.32 -5.13 27.47
C GLU A 467 31.16 -4.13 27.25
N ALA A 468 30.84 -3.26 28.21
CA ALA A 468 29.87 -2.18 28.02
C ALA A 468 30.36 -1.15 27.00
N SER A 469 31.64 -0.78 27.08
CA SER A 469 32.27 0.16 26.14
C SER A 469 32.39 -0.46 24.74
N LEU A 470 32.81 -1.73 24.66
CA LEU A 470 32.82 -2.52 23.43
C LEU A 470 31.40 -2.74 22.90
N GLY A 471 30.40 -2.90 23.76
CA GLY A 471 28.99 -3.05 23.41
C GLY A 471 28.42 -1.78 22.80
N LYS A 472 28.73 -0.60 23.38
CA LYS A 472 28.38 0.71 22.81
C LYS A 472 29.07 0.94 21.46
N TYR A 473 30.34 0.58 21.34
CA TYR A 473 31.06 0.61 20.06
C TYR A 473 30.46 -0.33 19.02
N ARG A 474 30.23 -1.60 19.37
CA ARG A 474 29.60 -2.60 18.49
C ARG A 474 28.21 -2.13 18.07
N THR A 475 27.39 -1.60 18.97
CA THR A 475 26.05 -1.06 18.63
C THR A 475 26.14 0.12 17.68
N ALA A 476 27.07 1.05 17.91
CA ALA A 476 27.28 2.19 17.03
C ALA A 476 27.82 1.77 15.65
N LEU A 477 28.68 0.74 15.62
CA LEU A 477 29.19 0.14 14.39
C LEU A 477 28.10 -0.63 13.64
N ASP A 478 27.34 -1.48 14.32
CA ASP A 478 26.22 -2.27 13.78
C ASP A 478 25.18 -1.32 13.15
N GLU A 479 24.86 -0.20 13.81
CA GLU A 479 23.95 0.82 13.26
C GLU A 479 24.54 1.56 12.06
N LEU A 480 25.82 1.94 12.12
CA LEU A 480 26.51 2.59 11.00
C LEU A 480 26.58 1.66 9.79
N GLU A 481 27.01 0.41 9.97
CA GLU A 481 27.07 -0.65 8.98
C GLU A 481 25.70 -0.86 8.35
N ARG A 482 24.67 -1.07 9.16
CA ARG A 482 23.31 -1.28 8.69
C ARG A 482 22.84 -0.12 7.81
N LEU A 483 23.05 1.13 8.23
CA LEU A 483 22.66 2.31 7.46
C LEU A 483 23.45 2.47 6.15
N VAL A 484 24.75 2.16 6.18
CA VAL A 484 25.65 2.21 5.01
C VAL A 484 25.28 1.12 4.00
N VAL A 485 25.15 -0.12 4.44
CA VAL A 485 24.69 -1.27 3.64
C VAL A 485 23.38 -0.90 2.97
N MET A 486 22.41 -0.42 3.76
CA MET A 486 21.14 0.07 3.23
C MET A 486 21.34 1.15 2.15
N ARG A 487 22.18 2.17 2.36
CA ARG A 487 22.41 3.25 1.38
C ARG A 487 22.97 2.74 0.06
N LEU A 488 23.85 1.76 0.08
CA LEU A 488 24.36 1.13 -1.14
C LEU A 488 23.25 0.43 -1.94
N PHE A 489 22.34 -0.25 -1.25
CA PHE A 489 21.15 -0.84 -1.88
C PHE A 489 20.21 0.23 -2.48
N GLU A 490 20.15 1.44 -1.92
CA GLU A 490 19.40 2.56 -2.52
C GLU A 490 20.13 3.14 -3.74
N LEU A 491 21.47 3.31 -3.66
CA LEU A 491 22.29 3.88 -4.73
C LEU A 491 22.32 2.98 -5.97
N SER A 492 22.47 1.66 -5.80
CA SER A 492 22.45 0.69 -6.91
C SER A 492 21.13 0.67 -7.68
N LYS A 493 20.07 1.27 -7.12
CA LYS A 493 18.75 1.38 -7.75
C LYS A 493 18.57 2.67 -8.55
N LEU A 494 19.33 3.74 -8.24
CA LEU A 494 19.35 4.96 -9.07
C LEU A 494 20.00 4.72 -10.43
N SER A 495 20.89 3.74 -10.52
CA SER A 495 21.58 3.35 -11.76
C SER A 495 20.77 2.39 -12.64
N LEU A 496 19.57 1.97 -12.21
CA LEU A 496 18.69 1.14 -13.03
C LEU A 496 18.03 2.00 -14.12
N SER A 497 18.29 1.67 -15.38
CA SER A 497 17.61 2.25 -16.53
C SER A 497 16.10 1.95 -16.46
N GLY A 498 15.25 2.96 -16.72
CA GLY A 498 13.79 2.82 -16.76
C GLY A 498 13.02 3.33 -15.52
N THR A 499 13.69 3.91 -14.52
CA THR A 499 13.00 4.52 -13.37
C THR A 499 12.36 5.85 -13.74
N GLY A 500 11.03 5.98 -13.61
CA GLY A 500 10.32 7.23 -13.89
C GLY A 500 10.75 8.38 -12.97
N TYR A 501 10.61 9.63 -13.43
CA TYR A 501 11.07 10.85 -12.73
C TYR A 501 10.60 10.95 -11.26
N LYS A 502 9.38 10.52 -10.96
CA LYS A 502 8.85 10.52 -9.58
C LYS A 502 9.55 9.49 -8.67
N LEU A 503 9.92 8.32 -9.21
CA LEU A 503 10.68 7.31 -8.47
C LEU A 503 12.08 7.83 -8.15
N HIS A 504 12.73 8.48 -9.12
CA HIS A 504 14.00 9.17 -8.88
C HIS A 504 13.91 10.21 -7.77
N GLN A 505 12.84 11.02 -7.73
CA GLN A 505 12.64 11.98 -6.63
C GLN A 505 12.46 11.30 -5.27
N GLN A 506 11.70 10.20 -5.20
CA GLN A 506 11.52 9.47 -3.94
C GLN A 506 12.80 8.78 -3.47
N ILE A 507 13.51 8.08 -4.37
CA ILE A 507 14.80 7.46 -4.08
C ILE A 507 15.81 8.56 -3.66
N GLY A 508 15.82 9.71 -4.36
CA GLY A 508 16.64 10.85 -4.00
C GLY A 508 16.36 11.40 -2.60
N LYS A 509 15.08 11.54 -2.21
CA LYS A 509 14.70 11.96 -0.85
C LYS A 509 15.10 10.91 0.20
N ALA A 510 14.88 9.63 -0.08
CA ALA A 510 15.27 8.54 0.81
C ALA A 510 16.80 8.49 1.02
N LEU A 511 17.57 8.72 -0.05
CA LEU A 511 19.03 8.83 -0.01
C LEU A 511 19.51 10.04 0.77
N GLN A 512 18.85 11.20 0.63
CA GLN A 512 19.19 12.40 1.39
C GLN A 512 18.99 12.16 2.89
N CYS A 513 17.82 11.62 3.27
CA CYS A 513 17.54 11.25 4.66
C CYS A 513 18.51 10.17 5.16
N ARG A 514 18.91 9.20 4.32
CA ARG A 514 19.92 8.19 4.70
C ARG A 514 21.28 8.81 4.94
N SER A 515 21.63 9.79 4.11
CA SER A 515 22.91 10.50 4.23
C SER A 515 22.98 11.23 5.56
N ASP A 516 21.89 11.88 5.98
CA ASP A 516 21.82 12.55 7.28
C ASP A 516 21.90 11.55 8.44
N ALA A 517 21.16 10.42 8.37
CA ALA A 517 21.22 9.36 9.37
C ALA A 517 22.62 8.75 9.49
N ILE A 518 23.30 8.50 8.36
CA ILE A 518 24.67 8.00 8.35
C ILE A 518 25.62 9.03 8.96
N ARG A 519 25.49 10.33 8.68
CA ARG A 519 26.33 11.35 9.33
C ARG A 519 26.19 11.31 10.85
N ASN A 520 24.97 11.13 11.36
CA ASN A 520 24.74 10.97 12.80
C ASN A 520 25.34 9.67 13.33
N ALA A 521 25.21 8.56 12.60
CA ALA A 521 25.81 7.28 12.97
C ALA A 521 27.34 7.31 12.92
N ILE A 522 27.96 8.03 11.97
CA ILE A 522 29.41 8.27 11.92
C ILE A 522 29.86 9.00 13.18
N ASN A 523 29.12 10.03 13.60
CA ASN A 523 29.45 10.77 14.82
C ASN A 523 29.37 9.85 16.04
N CYS A 524 28.28 9.08 16.17
CA CYS A 524 28.12 8.10 17.24
C CYS A 524 29.26 7.08 17.25
N TYR A 525 29.56 6.47 16.10
CA TYR A 525 30.67 5.54 15.91
C TYR A 525 32.00 6.17 16.32
N ASN A 526 32.33 7.36 15.83
CA ASN A 526 33.60 8.03 16.12
C ASN A 526 33.76 8.38 17.60
N THR A 527 32.66 8.74 18.27
CA THR A 527 32.64 8.96 19.72
C THR A 527 32.95 7.67 20.47
N GLN A 528 32.27 6.56 20.14
CA GLN A 528 32.52 5.27 20.81
C GLN A 528 33.88 4.67 20.46
N ALA A 529 34.32 4.81 19.20
CA ALA A 529 35.63 4.37 18.71
C ALA A 529 36.79 5.04 19.46
N ALA A 530 36.66 6.33 19.77
CA ALA A 530 37.65 7.08 20.53
C ALA A 530 37.65 6.73 22.03
N ALA A 531 36.54 6.21 22.57
CA ALA A 531 36.41 5.82 23.97
C ALA A 531 37.01 4.43 24.27
N LEU A 532 37.33 3.62 23.26
CA LEU A 532 37.97 2.32 23.44
C LEU A 532 39.48 2.43 23.69
N ASN A 533 40.04 1.41 24.35
CA ASN A 533 41.48 1.25 24.55
C ASN A 533 41.96 -0.08 23.93
N PRO A 534 42.80 -0.08 22.88
CA PRO A 534 43.25 1.10 22.11
C PRO A 534 42.11 1.72 21.28
N PRO A 535 42.16 3.03 20.98
CA PRO A 535 41.13 3.70 20.20
C PRO A 535 41.05 3.13 18.78
N ARG A 536 39.83 3.04 18.24
CA ARG A 536 39.57 2.54 16.88
C ARG A 536 39.67 3.66 15.84
N PRO A 537 40.00 3.33 14.57
CA PRO A 537 40.08 4.33 13.51
C PRO A 537 38.78 5.09 13.33
N LYS A 538 38.88 6.40 13.13
CA LYS A 538 37.75 7.26 12.79
C LYS A 538 37.34 7.05 11.33
N ILE A 539 36.04 7.16 11.07
CA ILE A 539 35.44 7.09 9.73
C ILE A 539 34.91 8.48 9.39
N SER A 540 35.16 8.95 8.17
CA SER A 540 34.60 10.18 7.63
C SER A 540 33.50 9.89 6.60
N TRP A 541 32.68 10.90 6.32
CA TRP A 541 31.70 10.82 5.24
C TRP A 541 32.37 10.58 3.87
N LYS A 542 33.57 11.14 3.68
CA LYS A 542 34.33 10.96 2.44
C LYS A 542 34.68 9.49 2.24
N ASP A 543 35.14 8.82 3.28
CA ASP A 543 35.44 7.39 3.23
C ASP A 543 34.19 6.62 2.78
N ILE A 544 33.02 6.90 3.35
CA ILE A 544 31.75 6.26 2.97
C ILE A 544 31.27 6.63 1.55
N ALA A 545 31.60 7.82 1.05
CA ALA A 545 31.16 8.31 -0.26
C ALA A 545 32.05 7.81 -1.41
N ASP A 546 33.33 7.53 -1.15
CA ASP A 546 34.31 7.07 -2.14
C ASP A 546 34.14 5.57 -2.44
N TYR A 547 33.42 4.81 -1.61
CA TYR A 547 33.11 3.40 -1.83
C TYR A 547 31.84 3.22 -2.67
N GLY A 548 31.97 2.55 -3.82
CA GLY A 548 30.86 2.24 -4.74
C GLY A 548 30.14 0.92 -4.41
N PHE A 549 30.78 -0.01 -3.70
CA PHE A 549 30.24 -1.34 -3.43
C PHE A 549 30.58 -1.91 -2.04
N LEU A 550 29.79 -2.88 -1.52
CA LEU A 550 29.98 -3.50 -0.20
C LEU A 550 31.41 -4.01 0.04
N GLY A 551 32.01 -4.66 -0.94
CA GLY A 551 33.39 -5.19 -0.85
C GLY A 551 34.46 -4.14 -0.61
N GLU A 552 34.17 -2.86 -0.91
CA GLU A 552 35.12 -1.76 -0.77
C GLU A 552 35.05 -1.12 0.63
N PHE A 553 34.00 -1.38 1.42
CA PHE A 553 33.85 -0.80 2.75
C PHE A 553 34.79 -1.44 3.77
N ASP A 554 35.88 -0.76 4.08
CA ASP A 554 36.84 -1.20 5.10
C ASP A 554 36.22 -1.28 6.51
N LEU A 555 35.13 -0.55 6.77
CA LEU A 555 34.42 -0.64 8.07
C LEU A 555 33.78 -2.00 8.31
N LEU A 556 33.40 -2.73 7.24
CA LEU A 556 32.81 -4.08 7.33
C LEU A 556 33.86 -5.14 7.74
N ARG A 557 35.17 -4.80 7.73
CA ARG A 557 36.22 -5.65 8.34
C ARG A 557 36.06 -5.77 9.85
N TYR A 558 35.52 -4.72 10.45
CA TYR A 558 35.45 -4.58 11.90
C TYR A 558 34.07 -4.97 12.43
N SER A 559 33.11 -5.31 11.56
CA SER A 559 31.81 -5.82 11.98
C SER A 559 31.91 -7.23 12.53
N ARG A 560 30.87 -7.67 13.24
CA ARG A 560 30.86 -8.99 13.90
C ARG A 560 31.04 -10.13 12.91
N ASN A 561 30.47 -9.98 11.72
CA ASN A 561 30.54 -10.93 10.63
C ASN A 561 31.02 -10.19 9.38
N ASP A 562 32.27 -10.41 8.98
CA ASP A 562 32.82 -9.82 7.75
C ASP A 562 32.11 -10.40 6.51
N ILE A 563 31.09 -9.69 6.04
CA ILE A 563 30.25 -10.13 4.92
C ILE A 563 30.94 -10.01 3.56
N ARG A 564 32.11 -9.37 3.45
CA ARG A 564 32.76 -9.10 2.14
C ARG A 564 33.19 -10.39 1.45
N SER A 565 33.39 -11.46 2.21
CA SER A 565 33.66 -12.80 1.71
C SER A 565 32.39 -13.57 1.32
N SER A 566 31.22 -13.15 1.82
CA SER A 566 29.96 -13.84 1.59
C SER A 566 29.49 -13.69 0.15
N ASP A 567 29.08 -14.78 -0.47
CA ASP A 567 28.69 -14.83 -1.88
C ASP A 567 27.47 -13.95 -2.20
N TRP A 568 26.45 -13.96 -1.33
CA TRP A 568 25.25 -13.12 -1.48
C TRP A 568 25.56 -11.62 -1.47
N SER A 569 26.73 -11.22 -0.94
CA SER A 569 27.14 -9.82 -0.88
C SER A 569 27.79 -9.33 -2.18
N LYS A 570 28.21 -10.22 -3.10
CA LYS A 570 28.97 -9.89 -4.31
C LYS A 570 28.09 -9.29 -5.42
N PRO A 571 28.59 -8.34 -6.26
CA PRO A 571 27.73 -7.60 -7.20
C PRO A 571 27.05 -8.51 -8.22
N GLY A 572 27.82 -9.41 -8.85
CA GLY A 572 27.30 -10.34 -9.85
C GLY A 572 26.27 -11.31 -9.27
N HIS A 573 26.47 -11.78 -8.04
CA HIS A 573 25.53 -12.68 -7.35
C HIS A 573 24.22 -11.96 -7.00
N ARG A 574 24.30 -10.68 -6.60
CA ARG A 574 23.12 -9.84 -6.33
C ARG A 574 22.34 -9.49 -7.59
N GLU A 575 23.04 -9.22 -8.69
CA GLU A 575 22.41 -9.03 -10.00
C GLU A 575 21.67 -10.31 -10.42
N ALA A 576 22.34 -11.47 -10.34
CA ALA A 576 21.75 -12.77 -10.62
C ALA A 576 20.50 -13.02 -9.76
N THR A 577 20.60 -12.78 -8.45
CA THR A 577 19.50 -12.96 -7.49
C THR A 577 18.30 -12.07 -7.86
N THR A 578 18.54 -10.80 -8.19
CA THR A 578 17.47 -9.87 -8.58
C THR A 578 16.80 -10.30 -9.88
N LYS A 579 17.58 -10.70 -10.89
CA LYS A 579 17.04 -11.20 -12.16
C LYS A 579 16.25 -12.49 -11.98
N PHE A 580 16.70 -13.39 -11.11
CA PHE A 580 16.03 -14.65 -10.80
C PHE A 580 14.65 -14.43 -10.19
N PHE A 581 14.53 -13.58 -9.17
CA PHE A 581 13.21 -13.28 -8.59
C PHE A 581 12.30 -12.55 -9.58
N LYS A 582 12.83 -11.65 -10.43
CA LYS A 582 12.06 -11.04 -11.52
C LYS A 582 11.54 -12.09 -12.52
N LEU A 583 12.36 -13.07 -12.89
CA LEU A 583 11.95 -14.16 -13.77
C LEU A 583 10.83 -14.99 -13.13
N CYS A 584 10.97 -15.34 -11.85
CA CYS A 584 9.93 -16.06 -11.10
C CYS A 584 8.60 -15.29 -11.11
N ARG A 585 8.63 -13.99 -10.79
CA ARG A 585 7.44 -13.12 -10.83
C ARG A 585 6.84 -13.01 -12.24
N ALA A 586 7.65 -12.98 -13.29
CA ALA A 586 7.15 -12.95 -14.67
C ALA A 586 6.43 -14.26 -15.05
N CYS A 587 6.94 -15.42 -14.62
CA CYS A 587 6.28 -16.72 -14.83
C CYS A 587 4.94 -16.82 -14.07
N GLU A 588 4.90 -16.35 -12.82
CA GLU A 588 3.66 -16.26 -12.04
C GLU A 588 2.64 -15.32 -12.70
N GLU A 589 3.11 -14.20 -13.27
CA GLU A 589 2.26 -13.27 -14.01
C GLU A 589 1.54 -13.95 -15.18
N ILE A 590 2.26 -14.74 -15.99
CA ILE A 590 1.64 -15.51 -17.08
C ILE A 590 0.57 -16.47 -16.55
N THR A 591 0.87 -17.18 -15.46
CA THR A 591 -0.08 -18.11 -14.84
C THR A 591 -1.35 -17.39 -14.40
N ARG A 592 -1.22 -16.22 -13.76
CA ARG A 592 -2.37 -15.41 -13.35
C ARG A 592 -3.14 -14.87 -14.55
N LEU A 593 -2.46 -14.31 -15.55
CA LEU A 593 -3.12 -13.73 -16.72
C LEU A 593 -3.86 -14.80 -17.55
N ASN A 594 -3.35 -16.03 -17.61
CA ASN A 594 -4.08 -17.16 -18.22
C ASN A 594 -5.44 -17.40 -17.54
N VAL A 595 -5.48 -17.34 -16.20
CA VAL A 595 -6.73 -17.43 -15.43
C VAL A 595 -7.62 -16.22 -15.72
N GLU A 596 -7.08 -15.01 -15.64
CA GLU A 596 -7.84 -13.76 -15.85
C GLU A 596 -8.45 -13.66 -17.26
N VAL A 597 -7.76 -14.16 -18.30
CA VAL A 597 -8.27 -14.25 -19.68
C VAL A 597 -9.54 -15.09 -19.74
N CYS A 598 -9.49 -16.32 -19.20
CA CYS A 598 -10.62 -17.23 -19.22
C CYS A 598 -11.80 -16.72 -18.36
N ARG A 599 -11.51 -16.12 -17.20
CA ARG A 599 -12.52 -15.47 -16.35
C ARG A 599 -13.24 -14.33 -17.08
N LEU A 600 -12.51 -13.45 -17.77
CA LEU A 600 -13.12 -12.35 -18.52
C LEU A 600 -13.92 -12.88 -19.72
N HIS A 601 -13.41 -13.88 -20.43
CA HIS A 601 -14.12 -14.50 -21.55
C HIS A 601 -15.46 -15.11 -21.09
N THR A 602 -15.43 -15.86 -19.99
CA THR A 602 -16.61 -16.50 -19.40
C THR A 602 -17.59 -15.47 -18.87
N SER A 603 -17.12 -14.47 -18.13
CA SER A 603 -17.97 -13.39 -17.61
C SER A 603 -18.70 -12.63 -18.71
N ILE A 604 -18.06 -12.38 -19.85
CA ILE A 604 -18.71 -11.70 -20.97
C ILE A 604 -19.78 -12.59 -21.59
N HIS A 605 -19.46 -13.87 -21.82
CA HIS A 605 -20.40 -14.85 -22.37
C HIS A 605 -21.67 -14.97 -21.52
N ASP A 606 -21.49 -15.16 -20.20
CA ASP A 606 -22.59 -15.30 -19.25
C ASP A 606 -23.39 -14.00 -19.11
N GLU A 607 -22.71 -12.83 -19.10
CA GLU A 607 -23.37 -11.52 -19.08
C GLU A 607 -24.25 -11.34 -20.33
N GLU A 608 -23.77 -11.70 -21.52
CA GLU A 608 -24.54 -11.51 -22.76
C GLU A 608 -25.79 -12.42 -22.83
N LEU A 609 -25.66 -13.68 -22.43
CA LEU A 609 -26.80 -14.61 -22.35
C LEU A 609 -27.85 -14.14 -21.34
N HIS A 610 -27.40 -13.73 -20.15
CA HIS A 610 -28.29 -13.23 -19.09
C HIS A 610 -28.99 -11.93 -19.53
N MET A 611 -28.23 -10.99 -20.10
CA MET A 611 -28.77 -9.71 -20.57
C MET A 611 -29.79 -9.91 -21.69
N PHE A 612 -29.54 -10.81 -22.65
CA PHE A 612 -30.50 -11.14 -23.70
C PHE A 612 -31.81 -11.66 -23.12
N THR A 613 -31.73 -12.63 -22.21
CA THR A 613 -32.89 -13.26 -21.56
C THR A 613 -33.73 -12.22 -20.80
N VAL A 614 -33.09 -11.44 -19.92
CA VAL A 614 -33.78 -10.42 -19.12
C VAL A 614 -34.37 -9.32 -20.00
N ILE A 615 -33.71 -8.92 -21.10
CA ILE A 615 -34.27 -7.95 -22.04
C ILE A 615 -35.55 -8.49 -22.68
N GLN A 616 -35.58 -9.75 -23.14
CA GLN A 616 -36.79 -10.33 -23.74
C GLN A 616 -37.95 -10.40 -22.74
N GLU A 617 -37.68 -10.84 -21.53
CA GLU A 617 -38.69 -10.89 -20.45
C GLU A 617 -39.24 -9.51 -20.10
N LEU A 618 -38.36 -8.50 -20.00
CA LEU A 618 -38.75 -7.13 -19.73
C LEU A 618 -39.49 -6.49 -20.90
N LEU A 619 -39.14 -6.78 -22.16
CA LEU A 619 -39.87 -6.26 -23.31
C LEU A 619 -41.34 -6.71 -23.32
N ILE A 620 -41.66 -7.84 -22.70
CA ILE A 620 -43.03 -8.34 -22.52
C ILE A 620 -43.68 -7.75 -21.27
N SER A 621 -42.97 -7.76 -20.13
CA SER A 621 -43.54 -7.42 -18.81
C SER A 621 -43.52 -5.93 -18.47
N ASP A 622 -42.45 -5.21 -18.82
CA ASP A 622 -42.29 -3.76 -18.69
C ASP A 622 -41.48 -3.21 -19.88
N PRO A 623 -42.15 -2.93 -21.02
CA PRO A 623 -41.47 -2.53 -22.24
C PRO A 623 -40.56 -1.31 -22.09
N HIS A 624 -40.90 -0.38 -21.20
CA HIS A 624 -40.08 0.81 -20.96
C HIS A 624 -38.77 0.46 -20.26
N LEU A 625 -38.82 -0.43 -19.26
CA LEU A 625 -37.63 -0.92 -18.58
C LEU A 625 -36.78 -1.79 -19.50
N GLY A 626 -37.40 -2.64 -20.33
CA GLY A 626 -36.73 -3.47 -21.33
C GLY A 626 -35.97 -2.65 -22.37
N HIS A 627 -36.62 -1.63 -22.98
CA HIS A 627 -35.95 -0.70 -23.89
C HIS A 627 -34.81 0.04 -23.21
N LYS A 628 -34.99 0.46 -21.94
CA LYS A 628 -33.95 1.16 -21.19
C LYS A 628 -32.74 0.26 -20.95
N LEU A 629 -32.95 -1.00 -20.58
CA LEU A 629 -31.89 -1.99 -20.41
C LEU A 629 -31.14 -2.23 -21.72
N GLN A 630 -31.86 -2.42 -22.82
CA GLN A 630 -31.28 -2.59 -24.15
C GLN A 630 -30.40 -1.41 -24.56
N CYS A 631 -30.87 -0.17 -24.37
CA CYS A 631 -30.07 1.03 -24.62
C CYS A 631 -28.82 1.13 -23.73
N GLN A 632 -28.88 0.66 -22.48
CA GLN A 632 -27.70 0.65 -21.59
C GLN A 632 -26.72 -0.47 -21.93
N HIS A 633 -27.21 -1.60 -22.44
CA HIS A 633 -26.39 -2.74 -22.81
C HIS A 633 -25.63 -2.51 -24.11
N HIS A 634 -26.18 -1.78 -25.08
CA HIS A 634 -25.55 -1.60 -26.39
C HIS A 634 -24.10 -1.08 -26.34
N PRO A 635 -23.74 -0.03 -25.54
CA PRO A 635 -22.34 0.36 -25.36
C PRO A 635 -21.47 -0.71 -24.68
N ARG A 636 -22.06 -1.52 -23.78
CA ARG A 636 -21.37 -2.61 -23.08
C ARG A 636 -21.04 -3.74 -24.06
N ALA A 637 -21.98 -4.15 -24.90
CA ALA A 637 -21.76 -5.14 -25.96
C ALA A 637 -20.67 -4.69 -26.94
N ALA A 638 -20.67 -3.42 -27.37
CA ALA A 638 -19.61 -2.89 -28.24
C ALA A 638 -18.21 -2.95 -27.58
N ILE A 639 -18.14 -2.74 -26.26
CA ILE A 639 -16.90 -2.91 -25.48
C ILE A 639 -16.52 -4.40 -25.42
N ASN A 640 -17.49 -5.29 -25.20
CA ASN A 640 -17.28 -6.74 -25.18
C ASN A 640 -16.73 -7.27 -26.50
N THR A 641 -17.18 -6.76 -27.65
CA THR A 641 -16.60 -7.09 -28.96
C THR A 641 -15.10 -6.78 -29.01
N VAL A 642 -14.69 -5.63 -28.47
CA VAL A 642 -13.26 -5.25 -28.37
C VAL A 642 -12.52 -6.16 -27.38
N HIS A 643 -13.18 -6.58 -26.30
CA HIS A 643 -12.61 -7.57 -25.38
C HIS A 643 -12.37 -8.90 -26.07
N HIS A 644 -13.37 -9.50 -26.72
CA HIS A 644 -13.22 -10.75 -27.47
C HIS A 644 -12.11 -10.67 -28.51
N TYR A 645 -12.06 -9.61 -29.32
CA TYR A 645 -10.98 -9.44 -30.30
C TYR A 645 -9.59 -9.52 -29.67
N ARG A 646 -9.38 -8.84 -28.53
CA ARG A 646 -8.09 -8.87 -27.83
C ARG A 646 -7.82 -10.20 -27.13
N LEU A 647 -8.82 -10.81 -26.50
CA LEU A 647 -8.68 -12.10 -25.83
C LEU A 647 -8.33 -13.20 -26.84
N ASN A 648 -9.03 -13.26 -27.98
CA ASN A 648 -8.73 -14.18 -29.07
C ASN A 648 -7.31 -13.97 -29.61
N ARG A 649 -6.83 -12.72 -29.65
CA ARG A 649 -5.43 -12.44 -29.99
C ARG A 649 -4.45 -12.98 -28.97
N ILE A 650 -4.74 -12.90 -27.67
CA ILE A 650 -3.90 -13.53 -26.62
C ILE A 650 -3.86 -15.03 -26.84
N GLU A 651 -5.03 -15.66 -27.00
CA GLU A 651 -5.15 -17.13 -27.17
C GLU A 651 -4.47 -17.65 -28.44
N SER A 652 -4.39 -16.81 -29.49
CA SER A 652 -3.71 -17.12 -30.75
C SER A 652 -2.18 -17.09 -30.66
N LEU A 653 -1.60 -16.56 -29.57
CA LEU A 653 -0.15 -16.56 -29.38
C LEU A 653 0.35 -18.01 -29.28
N THR A 654 1.45 -18.31 -29.96
CA THR A 654 2.11 -19.64 -29.86
C THR A 654 2.61 -19.94 -28.46
N SER A 655 2.88 -18.91 -27.66
CA SER A 655 3.29 -18.98 -26.26
C SER A 655 2.11 -18.95 -25.28
N PHE A 656 0.86 -18.93 -25.75
CA PHE A 656 -0.31 -19.02 -24.87
C PHE A 656 -0.38 -20.41 -24.23
N SER A 657 -0.51 -20.44 -22.90
CA SER A 657 -0.48 -21.67 -22.10
C SER A 657 -1.74 -21.85 -21.24
N GLY A 658 -2.70 -20.94 -21.33
CA GLY A 658 -3.98 -21.02 -20.61
C GLY A 658 -5.01 -21.90 -21.30
N VAL A 659 -6.15 -22.07 -20.62
CA VAL A 659 -7.35 -22.66 -21.21
C VAL A 659 -7.95 -21.65 -22.20
N ARG A 660 -8.40 -22.15 -23.35
CA ARG A 660 -9.00 -21.33 -24.42
C ARG A 660 -10.52 -21.29 -24.27
N GLY A 661 -11.10 -20.13 -24.53
CA GLY A 661 -12.55 -19.95 -24.54
C GLY A 661 -13.19 -19.86 -23.15
N VAL A 662 -14.45 -20.29 -23.07
CA VAL A 662 -15.33 -20.19 -21.90
C VAL A 662 -15.10 -21.38 -20.96
N GLY A 663 -15.07 -21.14 -19.65
CA GLY A 663 -15.05 -22.17 -18.61
C GLY A 663 -16.36 -22.25 -17.82
N GLN A 664 -16.40 -23.07 -16.78
CA GLN A 664 -17.59 -23.21 -15.91
C GLN A 664 -17.44 -22.34 -14.64
N PRO A 665 -18.43 -21.49 -14.30
CA PRO A 665 -18.36 -20.63 -13.12
C PRO A 665 -18.51 -21.43 -11.82
N LYS A 666 -17.65 -21.13 -10.83
CA LYS A 666 -17.55 -21.88 -9.56
C LYS A 666 -18.73 -21.72 -8.61
N ASN A 667 -19.55 -20.70 -8.82
CA ASN A 667 -20.69 -20.37 -7.96
C ASN A 667 -21.94 -20.13 -8.81
N LEU A 668 -22.65 -21.20 -9.14
CA LEU A 668 -23.98 -21.20 -9.78
C LEU A 668 -25.12 -20.69 -8.87
N ALA A 669 -24.84 -19.90 -7.83
CA ALA A 669 -25.87 -19.44 -6.89
C ALA A 669 -26.73 -18.29 -7.44
N HIS A 670 -26.37 -17.66 -8.58
CA HIS A 670 -27.06 -16.46 -9.07
C HIS A 670 -27.47 -16.44 -10.54
N ILE A 671 -27.31 -17.54 -11.28
CA ILE A 671 -27.84 -17.65 -12.65
C ILE A 671 -28.70 -18.92 -12.70
N SER A 672 -30.01 -18.75 -12.90
CA SER A 672 -30.92 -19.89 -13.04
C SER A 672 -30.60 -20.65 -14.34
N PRO A 673 -30.55 -21.99 -14.35
CA PRO A 673 -30.30 -22.75 -15.57
C PRO A 673 -31.58 -22.87 -16.38
N ILE A 674 -31.59 -22.45 -17.65
CA ILE A 674 -32.68 -22.77 -18.57
C ILE A 674 -32.12 -23.26 -19.92
N ILE A 675 -32.21 -24.59 -20.04
CA ILE A 675 -32.53 -25.41 -21.22
C ILE A 675 -31.47 -25.52 -22.34
N ASP A 676 -30.87 -26.72 -22.43
CA ASP A 676 -30.32 -27.29 -23.66
C ASP A 676 -31.38 -27.23 -24.77
N THR A 677 -31.15 -26.43 -25.81
CA THR A 677 -31.81 -26.62 -27.11
C THR A 677 -30.79 -26.96 -28.16
N GLU A 678 -31.05 -28.11 -28.79
CA GLU A 678 -30.31 -28.78 -29.85
C GLU A 678 -29.89 -27.87 -31.01
N ASP A 679 -28.75 -28.23 -31.59
CA ASP A 679 -28.16 -27.72 -32.82
C ASP A 679 -29.19 -27.31 -33.88
N THR A 680 -29.22 -26.01 -34.21
CA THR A 680 -29.63 -25.56 -35.54
C THR A 680 -28.58 -24.62 -36.12
N ASP A 681 -28.09 -25.04 -37.28
CA ASP A 681 -27.09 -24.46 -38.16
C ASP A 681 -27.45 -23.01 -38.57
N VAL A 682 -26.72 -22.01 -38.07
CA VAL A 682 -26.88 -20.56 -38.40
C VAL A 682 -25.76 -20.07 -39.35
N ASP A 683 -24.87 -20.95 -39.81
CA ASP A 683 -23.60 -20.59 -40.47
C ASP A 683 -23.66 -20.13 -41.94
N ALA A 684 -24.85 -19.83 -42.47
CA ALA A 684 -25.04 -19.55 -43.90
C ALA A 684 -25.43 -18.11 -44.27
N ILE A 685 -25.81 -17.24 -43.32
CA ILE A 685 -26.33 -15.90 -43.65
C ILE A 685 -25.35 -14.76 -43.30
N ASP A 686 -24.36 -14.98 -42.43
CA ASP A 686 -23.46 -13.90 -41.95
C ASP A 686 -22.21 -13.62 -42.82
N ARG A 687 -21.98 -14.36 -43.91
CA ARG A 687 -20.74 -14.20 -44.71
C ARG A 687 -20.75 -13.04 -45.71
N GLU A 688 -21.91 -12.56 -46.16
CA GLU A 688 -21.95 -11.45 -47.14
C GLU A 688 -21.98 -10.05 -46.49
N GLU A 689 -22.39 -9.90 -45.23
CA GLU A 689 -22.35 -8.60 -44.52
C GLU A 689 -20.99 -8.31 -43.84
N GLN A 690 -20.20 -9.35 -43.53
CA GLN A 690 -18.89 -9.19 -42.88
C GLN A 690 -17.82 -8.59 -43.80
N ASP A 691 -17.81 -8.91 -45.10
CA ASP A 691 -16.78 -8.43 -46.03
C ASP A 691 -16.91 -6.92 -46.31
N THR A 692 -18.14 -6.39 -46.38
CA THR A 692 -18.37 -4.95 -46.58
C THR A 692 -18.04 -4.09 -45.36
N LEU A 693 -18.14 -4.64 -44.14
CA LEU A 693 -17.78 -3.94 -42.90
C LEU A 693 -16.27 -3.91 -42.64
N THR A 694 -15.51 -4.85 -43.21
CA THR A 694 -14.05 -4.91 -43.05
C THR A 694 -13.29 -3.88 -43.89
N GLU A 695 -13.76 -3.51 -45.08
CA GLU A 695 -13.11 -2.49 -45.92
C GLU A 695 -13.33 -1.07 -45.38
N ASP A 696 -14.55 -0.73 -44.96
CA ASP A 696 -14.86 0.60 -44.41
C ASP A 696 -14.14 0.87 -43.07
N MET A 697 -13.88 -0.18 -42.28
CA MET A 697 -13.18 -0.06 -41.01
C MET A 697 -11.65 0.02 -41.18
N ALA A 698 -11.09 -0.55 -42.26
CA ALA A 698 -9.68 -0.40 -42.61
C ALA A 698 -9.36 1.04 -43.05
N ASP A 699 -10.23 1.65 -43.86
CA ASP A 699 -10.07 3.05 -44.29
C ASP A 699 -10.28 4.05 -43.13
N PHE A 700 -11.19 3.75 -42.21
CA PHE A 700 -11.37 4.55 -40.98
C PHE A 700 -10.15 4.47 -40.03
N LEU A 701 -9.49 3.31 -39.93
CA LEU A 701 -8.28 3.15 -39.12
C LEU A 701 -7.06 3.83 -39.76
N GLN A 702 -6.97 3.85 -41.10
CA GLN A 702 -5.92 4.57 -41.83
C GLN A 702 -6.04 6.09 -41.66
N SER A 703 -7.26 6.61 -41.52
CA SER A 703 -7.57 8.02 -41.21
C SER A 703 -7.17 8.46 -39.79
N ILE A 704 -6.95 7.54 -38.85
CA ILE A 704 -6.55 7.85 -37.47
C ILE A 704 -5.02 7.84 -37.31
N ILE A 705 -4.30 7.23 -38.25
CA ILE A 705 -2.84 7.08 -38.22
C ILE A 705 -2.11 8.24 -38.92
N ASN A 706 -2.79 8.96 -39.84
CA ASN A 706 -2.36 10.25 -40.38
C ASN A 706 -2.91 11.40 -39.54
#